data_AF-G5SUL7-F1
#
_entry.id   AF-G5SUL7-F1
#
_cell.length_a   1.000
_cell.length_b   1.000
_cell.length_c   1.000
_cell.angle_alpha   90.00
_cell.angle_beta   90.00
_cell.angle_gamma   90.00
#
_symmetry.space_group_name_H-M   'P 1'
#
loop_
_entity.id
_entity.type
_entity.pdbx_description
1 polymer ?
#
loop_
_entity_poly.entity_id
_entity_poly.type
_entity_poly.pdbx_seq_one_letter_code
_entity_poly.pdbx_strand_id
1 'polypeptide(L)'
;MKNFWILIITATLLSLPYRSSSSTERFRLLDTGNGLFNNQVRFLTQMEDGKILVCTEGMFNVYNGNSFEPLACDLTYTVPLGMHNLCTSYDGGNGLLWAKDFYRLYLINTRTGRFCHDIKERFEAARLTEAFNDFILDHDRNAWIITESGKLYRYDWKKPAKQVYEPRPEEKSRGIRVKEVMQAGPFHLIFLNTGRMLVWEEKSGHIVGEDSTVATPAPSEYFRTAWLQADKEHLLISVSHTEGYLYLYNIYTREWKEILKGKAINDIKKCKDGCFWLGGNQTLIKLSPRFELLQETHRLELTGNESVTDFIMSVLVDDRQGLWLGLSSSGILRAVPPGKYMEYYINEEVAHEEGRMIRSLCPYDGRHLLVGTMEGIYLFDTARKNYRTFHSGFSHLYCTDIKRDPHGAFWCSTRQGLYKIQGNRVERADPTLLPGLPSETVRFSLPLSDGSILVCMDLKDLYLCRPEKRTALRLNEDFPELNRSRAMSFAIEIKPGQLIIGGQNGLFGYEITRKKLQRLAWIVPWERYSTKYNCAYAEGTSVWIGTQNGLICHDFRTKETLRLSTENGLPNNCIQGIAADAEGKLWVSTSNGIGRINRNADGTFSIARLDGKDGVQYGEMMEQSITAMPDGHVYVGGLNGITDIAPQATDYGHENLRPTLVGLRVMNHPINNEGTFRDRQLLPEGLSYTRHLYLKHNENFIEMKFSALDYDTPQHTHYRYRLEGVDKTWNLTSEPTGICTASYTSLTPGTYTLQVQAAMGSTPWGAAAEWQITVEPPLWKTWWAYAIYLIAALALLYYIIELYIADKRSRMMAEQENLKRQKEQHLDELKFRFFTNISHELRTPLALIITPLELLIRKAGDSALKSELEKILGNARDLLRLVNQLLDFRRLEQKGEQLKLSIVQIKPFIEDNVNHFGPLAHERHIGLSCECAFGQEDLFRLDAEKMTRVLNNLLSNAMKFTPEGGFITVQAGWQESSPAGEGPNGIRITVSDTGIGIPAEDLKNIFVRFYQSEGTQSHPVNTGSGIGLHLVKGYMDLHNGEITVESTPGKGTRFTLLLPAQPPQTAASDSQAAIGSTLPDTEKAPESPVPEGNKVTVLVAEDNEQFRTFMKDLLGQDFTVLTAADGQEGLAMAREYGPDLIISDVMMPHMDGYAFCRAVKDDVQCCHIPFILLTAKNSSESRSGAYEAGADSFIAKPFDIDVLHSRIR
;
A
#
# COMPACT_ATOMS: atom_id res chain seq x y z
N MET A 1 1.98 -53.82 -69.58
CA MET A 1 2.99 -52.72 -69.62
C MET A 1 2.79 -51.66 -68.54
N LYS A 2 1.58 -51.08 -68.33
CA LYS A 2 1.35 -50.10 -67.24
C LYS A 2 1.69 -50.63 -65.83
N ASN A 3 1.33 -51.87 -65.50
CA ASN A 3 1.65 -52.45 -64.19
C ASN A 3 3.14 -52.74 -63.98
N PHE A 4 3.91 -52.93 -65.07
CA PHE A 4 5.36 -53.14 -64.99
C PHE A 4 6.11 -51.83 -64.72
N TRP A 5 5.64 -50.72 -65.32
CA TRP A 5 6.14 -49.38 -65.02
C TRP A 5 5.77 -48.90 -63.62
N ILE A 6 4.57 -49.22 -63.13
CA ILE A 6 4.20 -48.91 -61.74
C ILE A 6 5.10 -49.66 -60.77
N LEU A 7 5.39 -50.95 -61.02
CA LEU A 7 6.28 -51.74 -60.17
C LEU A 7 7.72 -51.22 -60.18
N ILE A 8 8.25 -50.80 -61.34
CA ILE A 8 9.57 -50.19 -61.42
C ILE A 8 9.61 -48.82 -60.74
N ILE A 9 8.57 -47.99 -60.89
CA ILE A 9 8.48 -46.68 -60.22
C ILE A 9 8.35 -46.85 -58.70
N THR A 10 7.55 -47.81 -58.22
CA THR A 10 7.50 -48.12 -56.78
C THR A 10 8.80 -48.74 -56.27
N ALA A 11 9.46 -49.59 -57.06
CA ALA A 11 10.73 -50.21 -56.66
C ALA A 11 11.91 -49.22 -56.74
N THR A 12 11.85 -48.19 -57.58
CA THR A 12 12.85 -47.10 -57.63
C THR A 12 12.58 -46.01 -56.59
N LEU A 13 11.31 -45.74 -56.24
CA LEU A 13 10.96 -44.88 -55.11
C LEU A 13 11.26 -45.53 -53.75
N LEU A 14 11.19 -46.87 -53.64
CA LEU A 14 11.55 -47.62 -52.43
C LEU A 14 13.05 -47.98 -52.36
N SER A 15 13.82 -47.82 -53.45
CA SER A 15 15.27 -48.11 -53.49
C SER A 15 16.16 -46.88 -53.61
N LEU A 16 15.60 -45.67 -53.59
CA LEU A 16 16.37 -44.49 -53.20
C LEU A 16 16.81 -44.72 -51.75
N PRO A 17 18.11 -44.92 -51.45
CA PRO A 17 18.54 -44.82 -50.07
C PRO A 17 18.12 -43.42 -49.64
N TYR A 18 17.27 -43.35 -48.61
CA TYR A 18 17.22 -42.17 -47.77
C TYR A 18 18.66 -42.00 -47.31
N ARG A 19 19.45 -41.18 -48.03
CA ARG A 19 20.68 -40.66 -47.50
C ARG A 19 20.22 -39.82 -46.33
N SER A 20 20.07 -40.44 -45.17
CA SER A 20 20.29 -39.72 -43.94
C SER A 20 21.71 -39.18 -44.10
N SER A 21 21.80 -37.90 -44.48
CA SER A 21 22.89 -37.13 -43.92
C SER A 21 22.79 -37.40 -42.43
N SER A 22 23.79 -38.04 -41.85
CA SER A 22 23.91 -38.22 -40.41
C SER A 22 24.09 -36.82 -39.81
N SER A 23 23.02 -36.03 -39.77
CA SER A 23 23.01 -34.77 -39.06
C SER A 23 23.00 -35.14 -37.59
N THR A 24 24.18 -35.04 -36.97
CA THR A 24 24.30 -35.07 -35.52
C THR A 24 23.38 -34.00 -34.95
N GLU A 25 22.49 -34.39 -34.05
CA GLU A 25 21.59 -33.46 -33.35
C GLU A 25 22.43 -32.38 -32.67
N ARG A 26 22.02 -31.11 -32.78
CA ARG A 26 22.62 -30.01 -32.02
C ARG A 26 21.78 -29.72 -30.80
N PHE A 27 22.44 -29.34 -29.71
CA PHE A 27 21.79 -29.10 -28.44
C PHE A 27 21.98 -27.68 -27.92
N ARG A 28 20.95 -27.15 -27.26
CA ARG A 28 21.04 -25.99 -26.38
C ARG A 28 21.28 -26.49 -24.96
N LEU A 29 22.31 -25.96 -24.31
CA LEU A 29 22.60 -26.22 -22.90
C LEU A 29 21.72 -25.34 -22.01
N LEU A 30 21.13 -25.96 -21.00
CA LEU A 30 20.30 -25.34 -19.97
C LEU A 30 20.84 -25.75 -18.60
N ASP A 31 21.41 -24.80 -17.86
CA ASP A 31 22.15 -25.06 -16.62
C ASP A 31 21.75 -24.08 -15.50
N THR A 32 22.57 -23.98 -14.45
CA THR A 32 22.35 -23.03 -13.35
C THR A 32 22.25 -21.58 -13.80
N GLY A 33 22.87 -21.19 -14.92
CA GLY A 33 22.73 -19.87 -15.54
C GLY A 33 21.30 -19.59 -16.04
N ASN A 34 20.51 -20.63 -16.30
CA ASN A 34 19.09 -20.53 -16.66
C ASN A 34 18.15 -20.64 -15.44
N GLY A 35 18.69 -20.66 -14.21
CA GLY A 35 17.93 -20.74 -12.96
C GLY A 35 17.76 -22.16 -12.41
N LEU A 36 18.39 -23.17 -13.03
CA LEU A 36 18.36 -24.55 -12.52
C LEU A 36 19.03 -24.59 -11.14
N PHE A 37 18.44 -25.27 -10.15
CA PHE A 37 18.99 -25.30 -8.79
C PHE A 37 20.42 -25.87 -8.72
N ASN A 38 20.68 -26.95 -9.46
CA ASN A 38 22.03 -27.45 -9.76
C ASN A 38 22.05 -28.29 -11.04
N ASN A 39 23.24 -28.58 -11.55
CA ASN A 39 23.44 -29.26 -12.83
C ASN A 39 23.34 -30.80 -12.76
N GLN A 40 23.03 -31.38 -11.59
CA GLN A 40 22.95 -32.83 -11.41
C GLN A 40 21.51 -33.31 -11.60
N VAL A 41 21.12 -33.57 -12.85
CA VAL A 41 19.75 -33.97 -13.20
C VAL A 41 19.55 -35.45 -12.95
N ARG A 42 18.44 -35.79 -12.29
CA ARG A 42 18.04 -37.16 -11.98
C ARG A 42 16.97 -37.67 -12.94
N PHE A 43 15.91 -36.91 -13.14
CA PHE A 43 14.92 -37.21 -14.18
C PHE A 43 14.19 -35.95 -14.66
N LEU A 44 13.59 -36.08 -15.83
CA LEU A 44 12.77 -35.06 -16.49
C LEU A 44 11.37 -35.63 -16.76
N THR A 45 10.34 -34.82 -16.59
CA THR A 45 8.98 -35.17 -17.00
C THR A 45 8.19 -33.95 -17.43
N GLN A 46 7.26 -34.12 -18.37
CA GLN A 46 6.39 -33.05 -18.82
C GLN A 46 5.09 -33.06 -18.00
N MET A 47 4.68 -31.87 -17.52
CA MET A 47 3.42 -31.65 -16.81
C MET A 47 2.25 -31.50 -17.79
N GLU A 48 1.01 -31.71 -17.34
CA GLU A 48 -0.20 -31.60 -18.18
C GLU A 48 -0.36 -30.22 -18.85
N ASP A 49 0.19 -29.16 -18.25
CA ASP A 49 0.15 -27.80 -18.78
C ASP A 49 1.28 -27.48 -19.77
N GLY A 50 2.11 -28.47 -20.09
CA GLY A 50 3.24 -28.39 -21.00
C GLY A 50 4.58 -28.14 -20.31
N LYS A 51 4.63 -27.56 -19.10
CA LYS A 51 5.89 -27.22 -18.41
C LYS A 51 6.74 -28.47 -18.15
N ILE A 52 8.07 -28.28 -18.05
CA ILE A 52 8.99 -29.39 -17.76
C ILE A 52 9.32 -29.39 -16.27
N LEU A 53 8.95 -30.46 -15.57
CA LEU A 53 9.37 -30.72 -14.21
C LEU A 53 10.71 -31.47 -14.24
N VAL A 54 11.66 -30.97 -13.46
CA VAL A 54 13.01 -31.49 -13.36
C VAL A 54 13.30 -31.82 -11.91
N CYS A 55 13.71 -33.06 -11.64
CA CYS A 55 14.32 -33.40 -10.36
C CYS A 55 15.84 -33.29 -10.50
N THR A 56 16.44 -32.36 -9.76
CA THR A 56 17.89 -32.29 -9.57
C THR A 56 18.27 -32.97 -8.25
N GLU A 57 19.56 -33.12 -7.96
CA GLU A 57 19.98 -33.57 -6.63
C GLU A 57 19.55 -32.54 -5.57
N GLY A 58 18.57 -32.88 -4.72
CA GLY A 58 18.13 -32.05 -3.59
C GLY A 58 16.96 -31.09 -3.86
N MET A 59 16.51 -30.87 -5.11
CA MET A 59 15.38 -29.96 -5.39
C MET A 59 14.61 -30.30 -6.66
N PHE A 60 13.31 -30.02 -6.67
CA PHE A 60 12.49 -30.00 -7.88
C PHE A 60 12.54 -28.62 -8.52
N ASN A 61 12.52 -28.57 -9.84
CA ASN A 61 12.53 -27.34 -10.62
C ASN A 61 11.46 -27.41 -11.69
N VAL A 62 10.79 -26.30 -11.98
CA VAL A 62 9.80 -26.20 -13.06
C VAL A 62 10.33 -25.25 -14.12
N TYR A 63 10.47 -25.74 -15.34
CA TYR A 63 10.82 -24.92 -16.49
C TYR A 63 9.57 -24.26 -17.08
N ASN A 64 9.55 -22.93 -17.07
CA ASN A 64 8.41 -22.13 -17.51
C ASN A 64 8.46 -21.71 -18.99
N GLY A 65 9.39 -22.27 -19.78
CA GLY A 65 9.63 -21.91 -21.18
C GLY A 65 10.80 -20.93 -21.40
N ASN A 66 11.38 -20.39 -20.33
CA ASN A 66 12.58 -19.55 -20.40
C ASN A 66 13.60 -19.91 -19.31
N SER A 67 13.13 -19.99 -18.07
CA SER A 67 13.97 -20.24 -16.90
C SER A 67 13.38 -21.32 -16.00
N PHE A 68 14.23 -21.87 -15.14
CA PHE A 68 13.78 -22.77 -14.09
C PHE A 68 13.41 -21.99 -12.83
N GLU A 69 12.33 -22.43 -12.18
CA GLU A 69 11.91 -21.94 -10.88
C GLU A 69 11.93 -23.11 -9.88
N PRO A 70 12.51 -22.94 -8.68
CA PRO A 70 12.57 -24.01 -7.69
C PRO A 70 11.16 -24.30 -7.14
N LEU A 71 10.85 -25.59 -7.04
CA LEU A 71 9.65 -26.13 -6.44
C LEU A 71 10.02 -26.79 -5.10
N ALA A 72 9.91 -26.01 -4.02
CA ALA A 72 10.22 -26.48 -2.68
C ALA A 72 9.14 -27.43 -2.14
N CYS A 73 9.58 -28.48 -1.44
CA CYS A 73 8.71 -29.45 -0.77
C CYS A 73 8.87 -29.33 0.74
N ASP A 74 7.76 -29.31 1.48
CA ASP A 74 7.79 -29.60 2.91
C ASP A 74 8.00 -31.11 3.09
N LEU A 75 9.16 -31.47 3.66
CA LEU A 75 9.57 -32.87 3.81
C LEU A 75 8.72 -33.63 4.83
N THR A 76 7.91 -32.96 5.66
CA THR A 76 6.99 -33.63 6.59
C THR A 76 5.87 -34.37 5.87
N TYR A 77 5.51 -33.94 4.65
CA TYR A 77 4.53 -34.58 3.76
C TYR A 77 5.19 -35.48 2.70
N THR A 78 6.22 -36.23 3.09
CA THR A 78 6.88 -37.23 2.25
C THR A 78 6.91 -38.58 2.96
N VAL A 79 7.06 -39.67 2.20
CA VAL A 79 7.26 -41.00 2.77
C VAL A 79 8.76 -41.34 2.68
N PRO A 80 9.45 -41.61 3.81
CA PRO A 80 10.86 -42.01 3.77
C PRO A 80 11.00 -43.40 3.15
N LEU A 81 12.01 -43.54 2.30
CA LEU A 81 12.46 -44.76 1.67
C LEU A 81 13.86 -45.12 2.18
N GLY A 82 14.22 -46.39 2.06
CA GLY A 82 15.60 -46.85 2.22
C GLY A 82 16.47 -46.34 1.08
N MET A 83 17.80 -46.40 1.25
CA MET A 83 18.71 -45.97 0.19
C MET A 83 18.56 -46.86 -1.05
N HIS A 84 18.10 -46.28 -2.15
CA HIS A 84 18.05 -46.91 -3.47
C HIS A 84 18.79 -46.06 -4.51
N ASN A 85 19.06 -46.62 -5.70
CA ASN A 85 19.92 -45.99 -6.72
C ASN A 85 19.14 -45.50 -7.96
N LEU A 86 17.81 -45.55 -7.92
CA LEU A 86 16.93 -45.17 -9.02
C LEU A 86 16.00 -44.03 -8.61
N CYS A 87 16.26 -42.83 -9.12
CA CYS A 87 15.34 -41.70 -9.02
C CYS A 87 14.47 -41.68 -10.28
N THR A 88 13.15 -41.58 -10.13
CA THR A 88 12.23 -41.57 -11.28
C THR A 88 10.87 -40.99 -10.90
N SER A 89 10.00 -40.84 -11.89
CA SER A 89 8.61 -40.44 -11.71
C SER A 89 7.65 -41.41 -12.40
N TYR A 90 6.43 -41.47 -11.87
CA TYR A 90 5.36 -42.34 -12.33
C TYR A 90 4.06 -41.53 -12.49
N ASP A 91 3.34 -41.76 -13.58
CA ASP A 91 2.01 -41.17 -13.79
C ASP A 91 0.98 -41.80 -12.85
N GLY A 92 0.51 -41.04 -11.87
CA GLY A 92 -0.55 -41.45 -10.96
C GLY A 92 -1.95 -41.23 -11.53
N GLY A 93 -2.07 -40.55 -12.67
CA GLY A 93 -3.32 -40.17 -13.31
C GLY A 93 -4.05 -39.00 -12.64
N ASN A 94 -5.02 -38.44 -13.37
CA ASN A 94 -5.84 -37.32 -12.90
C ASN A 94 -5.01 -36.10 -12.44
N GLY A 95 -3.87 -35.84 -13.11
CA GLY A 95 -2.94 -34.78 -12.75
C GLY A 95 -2.03 -35.08 -11.56
N LEU A 96 -2.02 -36.31 -11.01
CA LEU A 96 -1.09 -36.71 -9.95
C LEU A 96 0.18 -37.36 -10.53
N LEU A 97 1.32 -36.98 -10.00
CA LEU A 97 2.64 -37.53 -10.33
C LEU A 97 3.29 -38.05 -9.05
N TRP A 98 3.62 -39.34 -9.03
CA TRP A 98 4.47 -39.91 -8.01
C TRP A 98 5.93 -39.71 -8.42
N ALA A 99 6.78 -39.29 -7.51
CA ALA A 99 8.20 -39.11 -7.77
C ALA A 99 9.01 -39.64 -6.61
N LYS A 100 10.17 -40.25 -6.87
CA LYS A 100 11.09 -40.67 -5.81
C LYS A 100 12.50 -40.16 -6.07
N ASP A 101 13.14 -39.65 -5.01
CA ASP A 101 14.58 -39.40 -4.96
C ASP A 101 15.29 -40.60 -4.31
N PHE A 102 16.55 -40.50 -3.89
CA PHE A 102 17.28 -41.62 -3.28
C PHE A 102 16.76 -42.10 -1.91
N TYR A 103 15.91 -41.33 -1.23
CA TYR A 103 15.52 -41.56 0.17
C TYR A 103 14.05 -41.27 0.47
N ARG A 104 13.27 -40.74 -0.48
CA ARG A 104 11.92 -40.24 -0.24
C ARG A 104 11.03 -40.43 -1.45
N LEU A 105 9.77 -40.68 -1.15
CA LEU A 105 8.66 -40.66 -2.08
C LEU A 105 7.84 -39.38 -1.91
N TYR A 106 7.49 -38.78 -3.05
CA TYR A 106 6.75 -37.55 -3.22
C TYR A 106 5.49 -37.80 -4.04
N LEU A 107 4.46 -37.02 -3.77
CA LEU A 107 3.24 -36.97 -4.55
C LEU A 107 2.98 -35.52 -4.95
N ILE A 108 2.92 -35.25 -6.25
CA ILE A 108 2.81 -33.90 -6.81
C ILE A 108 1.51 -33.81 -7.60
N ASN A 109 0.69 -32.80 -7.32
CA ASN A 109 -0.42 -32.42 -8.19
C ASN A 109 0.13 -31.49 -9.27
N THR A 110 0.23 -32.00 -10.50
CA THR A 110 0.78 -31.31 -11.67
C THR A 110 -0.15 -30.23 -12.22
N ARG A 111 -1.45 -30.25 -11.89
CA ARG A 111 -2.37 -29.15 -12.27
C ARG A 111 -2.12 -27.92 -11.41
N THR A 112 -2.03 -28.11 -10.10
CA THR A 112 -1.81 -27.00 -9.17
C THR A 112 -0.33 -26.64 -9.02
N GLY A 113 0.58 -27.55 -9.36
CA GLY A 113 2.02 -27.42 -9.15
C GLY A 113 2.43 -27.54 -7.68
N ARG A 114 1.73 -28.37 -6.88
CA ARG A 114 1.93 -28.49 -5.42
C ARG A 114 2.19 -29.92 -4.98
N PHE A 115 2.90 -30.09 -3.87
CA PHE A 115 3.00 -31.39 -3.20
C PHE A 115 1.70 -31.71 -2.46
N CYS A 116 1.27 -32.96 -2.52
CA CYS A 116 0.06 -33.43 -1.84
C CYS A 116 0.40 -33.73 -0.37
N HIS A 117 -0.37 -33.16 0.54
CA HIS A 117 -0.14 -33.34 1.98
C HIS A 117 -0.65 -34.69 2.50
N ASP A 118 -1.50 -35.38 1.73
CA ASP A 118 -2.19 -36.60 2.13
C ASP A 118 -1.45 -37.91 1.75
N ILE A 119 -0.16 -37.83 1.43
CA ILE A 119 0.60 -38.98 0.91
C ILE A 119 0.68 -40.14 1.90
N LYS A 120 0.77 -39.86 3.21
CA LYS A 120 0.92 -40.89 4.25
C LYS A 120 -0.40 -41.59 4.51
N GLU A 121 -1.48 -40.81 4.56
CA GLU A 121 -2.86 -41.26 4.75
C GLU A 121 -3.26 -42.26 3.66
N ARG A 122 -2.78 -42.08 2.42
CA ARG A 122 -3.03 -43.00 1.30
C ARG A 122 -2.49 -44.42 1.52
N PHE A 123 -1.49 -44.59 2.40
CA PHE A 123 -0.92 -45.90 2.73
C PHE A 123 -1.50 -46.52 4.02
N GLU A 124 -2.35 -45.82 4.78
CA GLU A 124 -2.93 -46.37 6.02
C GLU A 124 -3.78 -47.62 5.75
N ALA A 125 -4.57 -47.60 4.67
CA ALA A 125 -5.37 -48.74 4.25
C ALA A 125 -4.53 -49.94 3.77
N ALA A 126 -3.25 -49.75 3.45
CA ALA A 126 -2.33 -50.83 3.11
C ALA A 126 -2.02 -51.75 4.30
N ARG A 127 -2.14 -51.24 5.54
CA ARG A 127 -1.85 -51.96 6.81
C ARG A 127 -0.43 -52.54 6.91
N LEU A 128 0.55 -51.83 6.35
CA LEU A 128 1.97 -52.19 6.46
C LEU A 128 2.57 -51.53 7.71
N THR A 129 3.28 -52.32 8.52
CA THR A 129 3.95 -51.85 9.75
C THR A 129 5.46 -51.68 9.60
N GLU A 130 6.05 -52.29 8.57
CA GLU A 130 7.48 -52.18 8.26
C GLU A 130 7.77 -50.89 7.47
N ALA A 131 8.94 -50.30 7.69
CA ALA A 131 9.41 -49.15 6.92
C ALA A 131 9.60 -49.50 5.44
N PHE A 132 9.38 -48.52 4.57
CA PHE A 132 9.51 -48.71 3.12
C PHE A 132 10.98 -48.59 2.73
N ASN A 133 11.48 -49.55 1.98
CA ASN A 133 12.80 -49.51 1.37
C ASN A 133 12.75 -48.93 -0.04
N ASP A 134 11.73 -49.26 -0.82
CA ASP A 134 11.54 -48.72 -2.17
C ASP A 134 10.06 -48.79 -2.59
N PHE A 135 9.71 -47.99 -3.61
CA PHE A 135 8.37 -47.86 -4.15
C PHE A 135 8.39 -47.87 -5.68
N ILE A 136 7.51 -48.66 -6.29
CA ILE A 136 7.33 -48.75 -7.73
C ILE A 136 5.84 -48.65 -8.04
N LEU A 137 5.46 -47.93 -9.09
CA LEU A 137 4.08 -47.84 -9.56
C LEU A 137 3.99 -48.51 -10.94
N ASP A 138 3.05 -49.45 -11.10
CA ASP A 138 2.79 -50.07 -12.41
C ASP A 138 1.86 -49.23 -13.30
N HIS A 139 1.69 -49.61 -14.57
CA HIS A 139 0.87 -48.84 -15.53
C HIS A 139 -0.63 -48.86 -15.18
N ASP A 140 -1.08 -49.87 -14.44
CA ASP A 140 -2.43 -49.93 -13.86
C ASP A 140 -2.55 -49.11 -12.57
N ARG A 141 -1.48 -48.40 -12.19
CA ARG A 141 -1.37 -47.51 -11.03
C ARG A 141 -1.47 -48.24 -9.70
N ASN A 142 -1.15 -49.53 -9.64
CA ASN A 142 -0.99 -50.24 -8.37
C ASN A 142 0.42 -50.00 -7.82
N ALA A 143 0.51 -49.87 -6.50
CA ALA A 143 1.76 -49.68 -5.80
C ALA A 143 2.43 -51.03 -5.47
N TRP A 144 3.72 -51.10 -5.77
CA TRP A 144 4.62 -52.19 -5.40
C TRP A 144 5.59 -51.65 -4.35
N ILE A 145 5.49 -52.18 -3.13
CA ILE A 145 6.20 -51.67 -1.95
C ILE A 145 7.20 -52.73 -1.50
N ILE A 146 8.47 -52.34 -1.45
CA ILE A 146 9.55 -53.15 -0.90
C ILE A 146 9.81 -52.65 0.51
N THR A 147 9.75 -53.52 1.51
CA THR A 147 10.01 -53.14 2.90
C THR A 147 11.50 -53.30 3.28
N GLU A 148 11.91 -52.73 4.42
CA GLU A 148 13.27 -52.85 4.95
C GLU A 148 13.73 -54.31 5.13
N SER A 149 12.81 -55.23 5.43
CA SER A 149 13.14 -56.66 5.54
C SER A 149 13.35 -57.35 4.19
N GLY A 150 13.08 -56.67 3.08
CA GLY A 150 13.19 -57.15 1.71
C GLY A 150 11.93 -57.81 1.13
N LYS A 151 10.82 -57.81 1.88
CA LYS A 151 9.53 -58.34 1.40
C LYS A 151 8.92 -57.41 0.36
N LEU A 152 8.26 -57.99 -0.63
CA LEU A 152 7.55 -57.28 -1.69
C LEU A 152 6.05 -57.42 -1.51
N TYR A 153 5.35 -56.28 -1.52
CA TYR A 153 3.90 -56.19 -1.43
C TYR A 153 3.31 -55.49 -2.65
N ARG A 154 2.09 -55.89 -3.02
CA ARG A 154 1.26 -55.25 -4.04
C ARG A 154 0.04 -54.60 -3.38
N TYR A 155 -0.25 -53.35 -3.71
CA TYR A 155 -1.31 -52.55 -3.14
C TYR A 155 -2.15 -51.88 -4.22
N ASP A 156 -3.46 -52.16 -4.24
CA ASP A 156 -4.43 -51.68 -5.24
C ASP A 156 -5.24 -50.45 -4.79
N TRP A 157 -4.84 -49.83 -3.67
CA TRP A 157 -5.51 -48.70 -3.02
C TRP A 157 -6.93 -48.97 -2.49
N LYS A 158 -7.44 -50.20 -2.60
CA LYS A 158 -8.80 -50.59 -2.18
C LYS A 158 -8.81 -51.62 -1.06
N LYS A 159 -7.82 -52.51 -1.06
CA LYS A 159 -7.66 -53.62 -0.10
C LYS A 159 -6.32 -53.51 0.61
N PRO A 160 -6.17 -54.15 1.78
CA PRO A 160 -4.86 -54.28 2.42
C PRO A 160 -3.82 -54.84 1.45
N ALA A 161 -2.57 -54.38 1.57
CA ALA A 161 -1.50 -54.79 0.67
C ALA A 161 -1.26 -56.31 0.77
N LYS A 162 -1.16 -56.97 -0.38
CA LYS A 162 -0.93 -58.42 -0.47
C LYS A 162 0.57 -58.70 -0.58
N GLN A 163 1.11 -59.55 0.28
CA GLN A 163 2.50 -60.02 0.16
C GLN A 163 2.64 -60.86 -1.12
N VAL A 164 3.64 -60.53 -1.95
CA VAL A 164 3.92 -61.21 -3.22
C VAL A 164 5.17 -62.08 -3.11
N TYR A 165 6.23 -61.58 -2.47
CA TYR A 165 7.50 -62.29 -2.35
C TYR A 165 8.17 -62.00 -1.00
N GLU A 166 8.83 -63.01 -0.46
CA GLU A 166 9.64 -62.93 0.75
C GLU A 166 11.01 -63.58 0.48
N PRO A 167 12.12 -62.87 0.68
CA PRO A 167 13.45 -63.44 0.50
C PRO A 167 13.68 -64.63 1.43
N ARG A 168 14.21 -65.72 0.88
CA ARG A 168 14.61 -66.91 1.66
C ARG A 168 15.74 -66.54 2.63
N PRO A 169 15.90 -67.26 3.75
CA PRO A 169 17.01 -67.00 4.69
C PRO A 169 18.39 -66.99 4.02
N GLU A 170 18.62 -67.89 3.07
CA GLU A 170 19.85 -67.95 2.27
C GLU A 170 20.04 -66.71 1.38
N GLU A 171 18.97 -66.25 0.74
CA GLU A 171 18.97 -65.05 -0.11
C GLU A 171 19.29 -63.82 0.71
N LYS A 172 18.66 -63.69 1.89
CA LYS A 172 18.91 -62.61 2.83
C LYS A 172 20.36 -62.60 3.33
N SER A 173 20.92 -63.77 3.67
CA SER A 173 22.33 -63.90 4.09
C SER A 173 23.34 -63.50 3.01
N ARG A 174 22.96 -63.66 1.74
CA ARG A 174 23.77 -63.28 0.57
C ARG A 174 23.52 -61.84 0.13
N GLY A 175 22.58 -61.12 0.75
CA GLY A 175 22.20 -59.76 0.36
C GLY A 175 21.37 -59.68 -0.93
N ILE A 176 20.72 -60.78 -1.33
CA ILE A 176 19.82 -60.81 -2.49
C ILE A 176 18.51 -60.11 -2.12
N ARG A 177 18.10 -59.13 -2.93
CA ARG A 177 16.89 -58.35 -2.71
C ARG A 177 16.21 -57.95 -4.01
N VAL A 178 14.92 -57.67 -3.93
CA VAL A 178 14.14 -57.11 -5.05
C VAL A 178 14.68 -55.73 -5.41
N LYS A 179 14.80 -55.47 -6.71
CA LYS A 179 15.30 -54.20 -7.26
C LYS A 179 14.29 -53.50 -8.15
N GLU A 180 13.52 -54.23 -8.94
CA GLU A 180 12.59 -53.65 -9.89
C GLU A 180 11.39 -54.57 -10.10
N VAL A 181 10.24 -53.99 -10.44
CA VAL A 181 9.03 -54.70 -10.87
C VAL A 181 8.54 -54.08 -12.16
N MET A 182 8.51 -54.87 -13.23
CA MET A 182 8.12 -54.42 -14.57
C MET A 182 6.79 -55.04 -14.96
N GLN A 183 5.85 -54.22 -15.42
CA GLN A 183 4.59 -54.75 -15.95
C GLN A 183 4.76 -55.22 -17.39
N ALA A 184 4.35 -56.46 -17.65
CA ALA A 184 4.46 -57.18 -18.91
C ALA A 184 3.09 -57.76 -19.30
N GLY A 185 2.16 -56.90 -19.72
CA GLY A 185 0.78 -57.31 -20.00
C GLY A 185 0.09 -57.87 -18.74
N PRO A 186 -0.39 -59.13 -18.72
CA PRO A 186 -1.00 -59.76 -17.55
C PRO A 186 0.01 -60.27 -16.49
N PHE A 187 1.31 -60.12 -16.76
CA PHE A 187 2.39 -60.56 -15.87
C PHE A 187 3.15 -59.37 -15.29
N HIS A 188 3.80 -59.58 -14.14
CA HIS A 188 4.78 -58.66 -13.58
C HIS A 188 6.11 -59.40 -13.41
N LEU A 189 7.17 -58.81 -13.95
CA LEU A 189 8.54 -59.33 -13.92
C LEU A 189 9.27 -58.70 -12.73
N ILE A 190 9.57 -59.49 -11.72
CA ILE A 190 10.23 -59.06 -10.48
C ILE A 190 11.72 -59.37 -10.60
N PHE A 191 12.55 -58.33 -10.72
CA PHE A 191 14.00 -58.47 -10.80
C PHE A 191 14.65 -58.37 -9.44
N LEU A 192 15.60 -59.28 -9.19
CA LEU A 192 16.48 -59.23 -8.03
C LEU A 192 17.81 -58.57 -8.41
N ASN A 193 18.58 -58.10 -7.42
CA ASN A 193 19.91 -57.52 -7.61
C ASN A 193 20.98 -58.48 -8.16
N THR A 194 20.64 -59.75 -8.38
CA THR A 194 21.46 -60.73 -9.10
C THR A 194 21.11 -60.78 -10.59
N GLY A 195 20.10 -60.05 -11.08
CA GLY A 195 19.56 -60.19 -12.44
C GLY A 195 18.59 -61.36 -12.61
N ARG A 196 18.37 -62.16 -11.58
CA ARG A 196 17.35 -63.21 -11.58
C ARG A 196 15.95 -62.60 -11.61
N MET A 197 15.08 -63.13 -12.44
CA MET A 197 13.74 -62.61 -12.70
C MET A 197 12.67 -63.62 -12.27
N LEU A 198 11.72 -63.18 -11.46
CA LEU A 198 10.53 -63.96 -11.09
C LEU A 198 9.32 -63.45 -11.87
N VAL A 199 8.52 -64.36 -12.42
CA VAL A 199 7.33 -64.00 -13.21
C VAL A 199 6.09 -64.19 -12.35
N TRP A 200 5.45 -63.09 -11.98
CA TRP A 200 4.20 -63.08 -11.24
C TRP A 200 3.01 -62.87 -12.19
N GLU A 201 1.91 -63.58 -11.99
CA GLU A 201 0.72 -63.46 -12.84
C GLU A 201 -0.44 -62.83 -12.06
N GLU A 202 -1.03 -61.77 -12.61
CA GLU A 202 -2.09 -61.00 -11.94
C GLU A 202 -3.35 -61.85 -11.67
N LYS A 203 -3.70 -62.74 -12.60
CA LYS A 203 -4.90 -63.59 -12.50
C LYS A 203 -4.81 -64.64 -11.39
N SER A 204 -3.69 -65.35 -11.30
CA SER A 204 -3.49 -66.35 -10.23
C SER A 204 -3.04 -65.70 -8.92
N GLY A 205 -2.40 -64.53 -9.00
CA GLY A 205 -1.86 -63.80 -7.86
C GLY A 205 -0.64 -64.50 -7.24
N HIS A 206 0.06 -65.34 -8.00
CA HIS A 206 1.20 -66.14 -7.59
C HIS A 206 2.36 -66.03 -8.60
N ILE A 207 3.57 -66.40 -8.16
CA ILE A 207 4.74 -66.53 -9.04
C ILE A 207 4.59 -67.83 -9.84
N VAL A 208 4.55 -67.70 -11.17
CA VAL A 208 4.31 -68.79 -12.12
C VAL A 208 5.56 -69.22 -12.89
N GLY A 209 6.69 -68.55 -12.68
CA GLY A 209 7.96 -68.90 -13.31
C GLY A 209 9.16 -68.13 -12.77
N GLU A 210 10.35 -68.61 -13.12
CA GLU A 210 11.64 -67.99 -12.79
C GLU A 210 12.54 -68.09 -14.03
N ASP A 211 13.33 -67.05 -14.26
CA ASP A 211 14.25 -66.90 -15.38
C ASP A 211 15.60 -66.39 -14.86
N SER A 212 16.68 -67.04 -15.29
CA SER A 212 18.06 -66.72 -14.90
C SER A 212 18.95 -66.38 -16.09
N THR A 213 18.38 -66.10 -17.26
CA THR A 213 19.10 -65.84 -18.51
C THR A 213 20.13 -64.71 -18.36
N VAL A 214 19.78 -63.66 -17.61
CA VAL A 214 20.64 -62.48 -17.37
C VAL A 214 21.19 -62.43 -15.94
N ALA A 215 21.11 -63.53 -15.19
CA ALA A 215 21.50 -63.59 -13.79
C ALA A 215 23.01 -63.81 -13.60
N THR A 216 23.58 -63.18 -12.58
CA THR A 216 24.97 -63.36 -12.13
C THR A 216 25.03 -64.20 -10.84
N PRO A 217 26.14 -64.92 -10.59
CA PRO A 217 26.29 -65.74 -9.38
C PRO A 217 26.31 -64.93 -8.08
N ALA A 218 26.79 -63.68 -8.12
CA ALA A 218 26.85 -62.78 -6.97
C ALA A 218 25.88 -61.60 -7.17
N PRO A 219 25.25 -61.10 -6.09
CA PRO A 219 24.45 -59.88 -6.17
C PRO A 219 25.33 -58.67 -6.45
N SER A 220 24.80 -57.74 -7.25
CA SER A 220 25.48 -56.49 -7.59
C SER A 220 24.72 -55.29 -7.04
N GLU A 221 25.43 -54.42 -6.34
CA GLU A 221 24.89 -53.11 -5.93
C GLU A 221 24.69 -52.16 -7.12
N TYR A 222 25.40 -52.43 -8.22
CA TYR A 222 25.32 -51.70 -9.48
C TYR A 222 24.29 -52.28 -10.45
N PHE A 223 23.55 -53.33 -10.06
CA PHE A 223 22.49 -53.88 -10.87
C PHE A 223 21.45 -52.79 -11.17
N ARG A 224 21.30 -52.45 -12.44
CA ARG A 224 20.34 -51.46 -12.93
C ARG A 224 19.55 -52.01 -14.10
N THR A 225 18.32 -51.57 -14.17
CA THR A 225 17.42 -51.86 -15.27
C THR A 225 16.72 -50.60 -15.74
N ALA A 226 16.58 -50.45 -17.04
CA ALA A 226 15.71 -49.47 -17.67
C ALA A 226 14.83 -50.23 -18.66
N TRP A 227 13.56 -49.91 -18.74
CA TRP A 227 12.65 -50.68 -19.57
C TRP A 227 11.51 -49.84 -20.12
N LEU A 228 10.96 -50.28 -21.24
CA LEU A 228 9.79 -49.68 -21.87
C LEU A 228 9.00 -50.76 -22.61
N GLN A 229 7.68 -50.70 -22.52
CA GLN A 229 6.84 -51.53 -23.37
C GLN A 229 6.91 -51.06 -24.83
N ALA A 230 7.56 -51.85 -25.68
CA ALA A 230 7.80 -51.49 -27.07
C ALA A 230 6.52 -51.63 -27.91
N ASP A 231 5.78 -52.71 -27.68
CA ASP A 231 4.48 -52.99 -28.32
C ASP A 231 3.63 -53.93 -27.43
N LYS A 232 2.56 -54.53 -27.98
CA LYS A 232 1.65 -55.41 -27.23
C LYS A 232 2.28 -56.73 -26.78
N GLU A 233 3.37 -57.16 -27.42
CA GLU A 233 4.01 -58.46 -27.23
C GLU A 233 5.43 -58.33 -26.68
N HIS A 234 6.07 -57.17 -26.82
CA HIS A 234 7.49 -57.01 -26.50
C HIS A 234 7.77 -55.90 -25.49
N LEU A 235 8.73 -56.17 -24.60
CA LEU A 235 9.40 -55.18 -23.76
C LEU A 235 10.84 -54.96 -24.27
N LEU A 236 11.26 -53.70 -24.30
CA LEU A 236 12.68 -53.38 -24.34
C LEU A 236 13.19 -53.32 -22.90
N ILE A 237 14.17 -54.16 -22.57
CA ILE A 237 14.74 -54.26 -21.23
C ILE A 237 16.25 -54.09 -21.34
N SER A 238 16.76 -53.01 -20.76
CA SER A 238 18.18 -52.88 -20.49
C SER A 238 18.52 -53.48 -19.14
N VAL A 239 19.59 -54.27 -19.12
CA VAL A 239 20.14 -54.88 -17.92
C VAL A 239 21.62 -54.52 -17.85
N SER A 240 22.02 -53.89 -16.76
CA SER A 240 23.40 -53.48 -16.53
C SER A 240 23.93 -54.06 -15.23
N HIS A 241 25.00 -54.85 -15.33
CA HIS A 241 25.80 -55.36 -14.21
C HIS A 241 27.15 -54.64 -14.20
N THR A 242 28.20 -55.31 -14.67
CA THR A 242 29.51 -54.72 -15.04
C THR A 242 29.54 -54.27 -16.50
N GLU A 243 28.83 -54.98 -17.37
CA GLU A 243 28.57 -54.63 -18.77
C GLU A 243 27.05 -54.39 -18.94
N GLY A 244 26.70 -53.48 -19.85
CA GLY A 244 25.31 -53.15 -20.17
C GLY A 244 24.82 -53.87 -21.44
N TYR A 245 23.59 -54.37 -21.38
CA TYR A 245 22.93 -55.03 -22.49
C TYR A 245 21.52 -54.44 -22.69
N LEU A 246 21.03 -54.49 -23.93
CA LEU A 246 19.64 -54.20 -24.27
C LEU A 246 19.03 -55.41 -24.95
N TYR A 247 17.93 -55.89 -24.40
CA TYR A 247 17.19 -57.03 -24.91
C TYR A 247 15.78 -56.63 -25.34
N LEU A 248 15.29 -57.32 -26.36
CA LEU A 248 13.88 -57.39 -26.68
C LEU A 248 13.33 -58.68 -26.07
N TYR A 249 12.45 -58.54 -25.08
CA TYR A 249 11.83 -59.63 -24.36
C TYR A 249 10.40 -59.84 -24.85
N ASN A 250 10.07 -61.04 -25.32
CA ASN A 250 8.69 -61.37 -25.69
C ASN A 250 7.91 -61.82 -24.45
N ILE A 251 6.81 -61.12 -24.16
CA ILE A 251 5.99 -61.28 -22.96
C ILE A 251 5.35 -62.68 -22.89
N TYR A 252 4.97 -63.25 -24.02
CA TYR A 252 4.19 -64.49 -24.07
C TYR A 252 5.07 -65.73 -24.32
N THR A 253 6.08 -65.63 -25.19
CA THR A 253 7.03 -66.73 -25.44
C THR A 253 8.14 -66.79 -24.39
N ARG A 254 8.37 -65.69 -23.66
CA ARG A 254 9.46 -65.50 -22.68
C ARG A 254 10.86 -65.60 -23.30
N GLU A 255 10.96 -65.35 -24.60
CA GLU A 255 12.23 -65.37 -25.32
C GLU A 255 12.96 -64.04 -25.19
N TRP A 256 14.28 -64.12 -25.03
CA TRP A 256 15.19 -62.98 -24.99
C TRP A 256 15.92 -62.86 -26.33
N LYS A 257 15.86 -61.68 -26.95
CA LYS A 257 16.66 -61.33 -28.13
C LYS A 257 17.59 -60.17 -27.80
N GLU A 258 18.90 -60.39 -27.92
CA GLU A 258 19.88 -59.32 -27.76
C GLU A 258 19.76 -58.30 -28.92
N ILE A 259 19.70 -57.02 -28.57
CA ILE A 259 19.66 -55.90 -29.53
C ILE A 259 20.96 -55.11 -29.49
N LEU A 260 21.47 -54.79 -28.29
CA LEU A 260 22.74 -54.09 -28.09
C LEU A 260 23.55 -54.74 -26.97
N LYS A 261 24.87 -54.73 -27.13
CA LYS A 261 25.84 -55.27 -26.16
C LYS A 261 26.91 -54.23 -25.81
N GLY A 262 27.33 -54.23 -24.55
CA GLY A 262 28.36 -53.31 -24.03
C GLY A 262 27.88 -51.87 -23.83
N LYS A 263 26.56 -51.64 -23.78
CA LYS A 263 25.94 -50.32 -23.63
C LYS A 263 25.07 -50.30 -22.37
N ALA A 264 25.50 -49.55 -21.36
CA ALA A 264 24.70 -49.31 -20.17
C ALA A 264 23.68 -48.19 -20.48
N ILE A 265 22.40 -48.53 -20.46
CA ILE A 265 21.29 -47.61 -20.73
C ILE A 265 20.61 -47.25 -19.41
N ASN A 266 20.47 -45.95 -19.17
CA ASN A 266 19.83 -45.39 -17.98
C ASN A 266 18.34 -45.10 -18.21
N ASP A 267 17.94 -44.69 -19.41
CA ASP A 267 16.54 -44.36 -19.73
C ASP A 267 16.18 -44.66 -21.20
N ILE A 268 14.91 -44.99 -21.44
CA ILE A 268 14.36 -45.42 -22.72
C ILE A 268 13.05 -44.66 -22.97
N LYS A 269 12.97 -43.92 -24.09
CA LYS A 269 11.73 -43.26 -24.53
C LYS A 269 11.38 -43.62 -25.95
N LYS A 270 10.08 -43.75 -26.20
CA LYS A 270 9.50 -43.98 -27.53
C LYS A 270 8.89 -42.70 -28.07
N CYS A 271 9.21 -42.37 -29.30
CA CYS A 271 8.65 -41.25 -30.05
C CYS A 271 7.29 -41.61 -30.67
N LYS A 272 6.51 -40.60 -31.09
CA LYS A 272 5.22 -40.80 -31.78
C LYS A 272 5.37 -41.48 -33.14
N ASP A 273 6.53 -41.33 -33.78
CA ASP A 273 6.90 -42.01 -35.03
C ASP A 273 7.29 -43.49 -34.84
N GLY A 274 7.36 -43.96 -33.59
CA GLY A 274 7.73 -45.32 -33.21
C GLY A 274 9.22 -45.56 -33.03
N CYS A 275 10.09 -44.57 -33.27
CA CYS A 275 11.52 -44.67 -32.96
C CYS A 275 11.75 -44.67 -31.43
N PHE A 276 12.92 -45.13 -31.01
CA PHE A 276 13.32 -45.14 -29.60
C PHE A 276 14.59 -44.33 -29.39
N TRP A 277 14.58 -43.48 -28.37
CA TRP A 277 15.77 -42.82 -27.83
C TRP A 277 16.22 -43.50 -26.56
N LEU A 278 17.51 -43.80 -26.49
CA LEU A 278 18.15 -44.43 -25.34
C LEU A 278 19.25 -43.51 -24.83
N GLY A 279 19.16 -43.15 -23.54
CA GLY A 279 20.21 -42.41 -22.84
C GLY A 279 21.10 -43.39 -22.10
N GLY A 280 22.39 -43.40 -22.40
CA GLY A 280 23.36 -44.29 -21.76
C GLY A 280 24.56 -43.55 -21.18
N ASN A 281 25.58 -44.34 -20.83
CA ASN A 281 26.85 -43.79 -20.37
C ASN A 281 27.57 -43.09 -21.53
N GLN A 282 27.59 -41.76 -21.51
CA GLN A 282 28.24 -40.91 -22.53
C GLN A 282 27.80 -41.23 -23.96
N THR A 283 26.60 -41.79 -24.13
CA THR A 283 26.08 -42.25 -25.41
C THR A 283 24.59 -41.99 -25.52
N LEU A 284 24.19 -41.34 -26.61
CA LEU A 284 22.80 -41.22 -27.04
C LEU A 284 22.59 -42.15 -28.24
N ILE A 285 21.61 -43.04 -28.15
CA ILE A 285 21.33 -44.02 -29.21
C ILE A 285 19.90 -43.84 -29.70
N LYS A 286 19.73 -43.87 -31.03
CA LYS A 286 18.43 -43.91 -31.70
C LYS A 286 18.20 -45.25 -32.37
N LEU A 287 17.09 -45.92 -32.04
CA LEU A 287 16.65 -47.15 -32.70
C LEU A 287 15.42 -46.91 -33.59
N SER A 288 15.32 -47.68 -34.66
CA SER A 288 14.14 -47.71 -35.53
C SER A 288 12.96 -48.39 -34.83
N PRO A 289 11.73 -48.28 -35.38
CA PRO A 289 10.58 -49.04 -34.89
C PRO A 289 10.77 -50.57 -34.97
N ARG A 290 11.77 -51.04 -35.72
CA ARG A 290 12.16 -52.45 -35.84
C ARG A 290 13.38 -52.81 -34.99
N PHE A 291 13.79 -51.91 -34.09
CA PHE A 291 14.93 -52.07 -33.18
C PHE A 291 16.30 -52.11 -33.88
N GLU A 292 16.39 -51.57 -35.10
CA GLU A 292 17.67 -51.41 -35.81
C GLU A 292 18.37 -50.13 -35.35
N LEU A 293 19.69 -50.17 -35.18
CA LEU A 293 20.49 -49.00 -34.81
C LEU A 293 20.48 -47.95 -35.94
N LEU A 294 19.88 -46.79 -35.70
CA LEU A 294 19.83 -45.68 -36.65
C LEU A 294 20.96 -44.68 -36.43
N GLN A 295 21.27 -44.38 -35.17
CA GLN A 295 22.26 -43.37 -34.79
C GLN A 295 22.87 -43.70 -33.44
N GLU A 296 24.17 -43.44 -33.30
CA GLU A 296 24.91 -43.47 -32.04
C GLU A 296 25.78 -42.21 -31.94
N THR A 297 25.57 -41.45 -30.87
CA THR A 297 26.24 -40.16 -30.64
C THR A 297 26.99 -40.21 -29.31
N HIS A 298 28.32 -40.06 -29.36
CA HIS A 298 29.20 -40.05 -28.18
C HIS A 298 29.52 -38.65 -27.66
N ARG A 299 29.52 -37.67 -28.58
CA ARG A 299 29.85 -36.28 -28.33
C ARG A 299 28.62 -35.44 -28.67
N LEU A 300 28.03 -34.80 -27.67
CA LEU A 300 26.80 -34.03 -27.83
C LEU A 300 27.19 -32.62 -28.25
N GLU A 301 27.04 -32.33 -29.54
CA GLU A 301 27.43 -31.05 -30.14
C GLU A 301 26.42 -29.95 -29.76
N LEU A 302 26.91 -28.84 -29.24
CA LEU A 302 26.11 -27.66 -28.91
C LEU A 302 25.93 -26.76 -30.14
N THR A 303 24.95 -25.86 -30.10
CA THR A 303 24.73 -24.85 -31.16
C THR A 303 25.90 -23.87 -31.33
N GLY A 304 26.78 -23.75 -30.33
CA GLY A 304 27.97 -22.89 -30.37
C GLY A 304 29.27 -23.56 -30.86
N ASN A 305 29.20 -24.71 -31.53
CA ASN A 305 30.38 -25.55 -31.90
C ASN A 305 31.24 -26.02 -30.71
N GLU A 306 30.71 -25.91 -29.50
CA GLU A 306 31.22 -26.62 -28.32
C GLU A 306 30.56 -28.00 -28.23
N SER A 307 31.07 -28.85 -27.35
CA SER A 307 30.54 -30.19 -27.17
C SER A 307 30.53 -30.60 -25.70
N VAL A 308 29.54 -31.39 -25.32
CA VAL A 308 29.43 -31.94 -23.97
C VAL A 308 29.53 -33.46 -24.03
N THR A 309 30.28 -34.04 -23.09
CA THR A 309 30.36 -35.49 -22.87
C THR A 309 30.04 -35.76 -21.40
N ASP A 310 28.87 -36.36 -21.14
CA ASP A 310 28.36 -36.63 -19.79
C ASP A 310 27.45 -37.87 -19.80
N PHE A 311 27.17 -38.46 -18.64
CA PHE A 311 26.19 -39.53 -18.49
C PHE A 311 24.78 -38.98 -18.69
N ILE A 312 24.03 -39.58 -19.62
CA ILE A 312 22.63 -39.24 -19.85
C ILE A 312 21.81 -40.04 -18.83
N MET A 313 21.24 -39.32 -17.86
CA MET A 313 20.48 -39.91 -16.76
C MET A 313 19.01 -40.09 -17.12
N SER A 314 18.45 -39.17 -17.91
CA SER A 314 17.05 -39.22 -18.32
C SER A 314 16.87 -38.66 -19.72
N VAL A 315 15.93 -39.25 -20.44
CA VAL A 315 15.50 -38.84 -21.76
C VAL A 315 14.02 -38.45 -21.67
N LEU A 316 13.66 -37.32 -22.25
CA LEU A 316 12.27 -36.90 -22.38
C LEU A 316 12.02 -36.50 -23.83
N VAL A 317 10.92 -37.02 -24.39
CA VAL A 317 10.37 -36.56 -25.67
C VAL A 317 9.08 -35.85 -25.34
N ASP A 318 9.04 -34.54 -25.56
CA ASP A 318 7.86 -33.73 -25.24
C ASP A 318 6.71 -33.96 -26.24
N ASP A 319 5.55 -33.36 -25.94
CA ASP A 319 4.36 -33.45 -26.77
C ASP A 319 4.55 -32.90 -28.20
N ARG A 320 5.50 -31.99 -28.40
CA ARG A 320 5.89 -31.44 -29.71
C ARG A 320 6.99 -32.25 -30.40
N GLN A 321 7.35 -33.43 -29.85
CA GLN A 321 8.43 -34.30 -30.33
C GLN A 321 9.84 -33.72 -30.14
N GLY A 322 9.99 -32.74 -29.27
CA GLY A 322 11.26 -32.21 -28.83
C GLY A 322 12.01 -33.17 -27.91
N LEU A 323 13.29 -33.40 -28.19
CA LEU A 323 14.18 -34.22 -27.37
C LEU A 323 14.85 -33.37 -26.27
N TRP A 324 14.77 -33.86 -25.04
CA TRP A 324 15.41 -33.34 -23.84
C TRP A 324 16.27 -34.42 -23.20
N LEU A 325 17.47 -34.06 -22.74
CA LEU A 325 18.40 -34.95 -22.05
C LEU A 325 18.77 -34.35 -20.70
N GLY A 326 18.56 -35.11 -19.63
CA GLY A 326 19.06 -34.79 -18.30
C GLY A 326 20.43 -35.41 -18.10
N LEU A 327 21.44 -34.60 -17.81
CA LEU A 327 22.83 -35.03 -17.66
C LEU A 327 23.21 -35.13 -16.17
N SER A 328 24.24 -35.94 -15.89
CA SER A 328 24.65 -36.19 -14.50
C SER A 328 25.36 -35.03 -13.83
N SER A 329 26.01 -34.14 -14.59
CA SER A 329 26.81 -33.02 -14.05
C SER A 329 26.72 -31.72 -14.85
N SER A 330 26.28 -31.77 -16.10
CA SER A 330 26.28 -30.61 -17.00
C SER A 330 24.93 -29.89 -17.09
N GLY A 331 23.86 -30.42 -16.47
CA GLY A 331 22.51 -29.84 -16.54
C GLY A 331 21.65 -30.54 -17.58
N ILE A 332 20.98 -29.76 -18.43
CA ILE A 332 20.00 -30.26 -19.40
C ILE A 332 20.42 -29.87 -20.80
N LEU A 333 20.27 -30.80 -21.75
CA LEU A 333 20.40 -30.52 -23.18
C LEU A 333 19.04 -30.60 -23.86
N ARG A 334 18.67 -29.56 -24.60
CA ARG A 334 17.50 -29.55 -25.48
C ARG A 334 17.95 -29.64 -26.93
N ALA A 335 17.49 -30.65 -27.67
CA ALA A 335 17.80 -30.75 -29.11
C ALA A 335 17.12 -29.61 -29.87
N VAL A 336 17.87 -28.92 -30.73
CA VAL A 336 17.34 -27.85 -31.57
C VAL A 336 17.07 -28.44 -32.97
N PRO A 337 15.87 -28.23 -33.54
CA PRO A 337 15.55 -28.77 -34.86
C PRO A 337 16.57 -28.34 -35.93
N PRO A 338 16.94 -29.23 -36.87
CA PRO A 338 17.81 -28.87 -38.00
C PRO A 338 17.28 -27.65 -38.76
N GLY A 339 18.19 -26.73 -39.10
CA GLY A 339 17.84 -25.50 -39.80
C GLY A 339 17.27 -24.38 -38.92
N LYS A 340 17.06 -24.61 -37.60
CA LYS A 340 16.67 -23.56 -36.63
C LYS A 340 17.84 -22.94 -35.87
N TYR A 341 19.05 -23.40 -36.13
CA TYR A 341 20.28 -22.82 -35.61
C TYR A 341 21.19 -22.45 -36.79
N MET A 342 22.04 -21.45 -36.58
CA MET A 342 23.09 -21.10 -37.53
C MET A 342 24.35 -21.88 -37.22
N GLU A 343 25.04 -22.33 -38.26
CA GLU A 343 26.39 -22.88 -38.12
C GLU A 343 27.40 -21.84 -38.55
N TYR A 344 28.51 -21.76 -37.84
CA TYR A 344 29.65 -20.96 -38.28
C TYR A 344 30.86 -21.86 -38.55
N TYR A 345 31.61 -21.51 -39.58
CA TYR A 345 32.79 -22.26 -40.01
C TYR A 345 34.01 -21.35 -39.97
N ILE A 346 35.06 -21.83 -39.29
CA ILE A 346 36.34 -21.14 -39.15
C ILE A 346 37.32 -21.73 -40.16
N ASN A 347 38.15 -20.90 -40.77
CA ASN A 347 39.28 -21.37 -41.56
C ASN A 347 40.44 -21.76 -40.65
N GLU A 348 40.57 -23.05 -40.34
CA GLU A 348 41.66 -23.61 -39.54
C GLU A 348 43.02 -23.63 -40.28
N GLU A 349 43.05 -23.42 -41.60
CA GLU A 349 44.32 -23.26 -42.35
C GLU A 349 45.07 -21.98 -41.94
N VAL A 350 44.39 -21.02 -41.29
CA VAL A 350 44.96 -19.74 -40.87
C VAL A 350 45.28 -19.76 -39.38
N ALA A 351 46.57 -19.56 -39.07
CA ALA A 351 47.09 -19.58 -37.70
C ALA A 351 46.68 -18.34 -36.88
N HIS A 352 46.59 -17.17 -37.51
CA HIS A 352 46.26 -15.90 -36.84
C HIS A 352 44.77 -15.54 -36.95
N GLU A 353 44.19 -15.00 -35.87
CA GLU A 353 42.77 -14.60 -35.87
C GLU A 353 42.45 -13.52 -36.91
N GLU A 354 43.34 -12.54 -37.11
CA GLU A 354 43.13 -11.46 -38.10
C GLU A 354 42.99 -11.99 -39.53
N GLY A 355 43.70 -13.06 -39.89
CA GLY A 355 43.60 -13.69 -41.20
C GLY A 355 42.30 -14.48 -41.43
N ARG A 356 41.53 -14.75 -40.37
CA ARG A 356 40.21 -15.41 -40.42
C ARG A 356 39.07 -14.44 -40.75
N MET A 357 39.34 -13.13 -40.73
CA MET A 357 38.32 -12.12 -41.02
C MET A 357 37.91 -12.15 -42.49
N ILE A 358 36.61 -12.34 -42.73
CA ILE A 358 36.05 -12.51 -44.07
C ILE A 358 35.68 -11.15 -44.66
N ARG A 359 36.46 -10.67 -45.64
CA ARG A 359 36.23 -9.37 -46.28
C ARG A 359 35.21 -9.41 -47.41
N SER A 360 35.16 -10.50 -48.17
CA SER A 360 34.25 -10.61 -49.32
C SER A 360 33.86 -12.07 -49.55
N LEU A 361 32.61 -12.26 -49.97
CA LEU A 361 32.04 -13.54 -50.32
C LEU A 361 31.43 -13.46 -51.72
N CYS A 362 31.84 -14.36 -52.61
CA CYS A 362 31.33 -14.40 -53.98
C CYS A 362 31.10 -15.85 -54.42
N PRO A 363 29.91 -16.21 -54.96
CA PRO A 363 29.66 -17.54 -55.50
C PRO A 363 30.61 -17.86 -56.67
N TYR A 364 31.44 -18.89 -56.50
CA TYR A 364 32.36 -19.35 -57.54
C TYR A 364 31.64 -20.25 -58.54
N ASP A 365 30.90 -21.23 -58.02
CA ASP A 365 30.00 -22.11 -58.76
C ASP A 365 28.80 -22.50 -57.88
N GLY A 366 28.00 -23.49 -58.28
CA GLY A 366 26.83 -23.93 -57.50
C GLY A 366 27.13 -24.67 -56.19
N ARG A 367 28.40 -24.90 -55.84
CA ARG A 367 28.83 -25.62 -54.62
C ARG A 367 29.96 -24.93 -53.86
N HIS A 368 30.63 -23.95 -54.45
CA HIS A 368 31.79 -23.32 -53.83
C HIS A 368 31.65 -21.80 -53.76
N LEU A 369 32.09 -21.24 -52.64
CA LEU A 369 32.25 -19.80 -52.44
C LEU A 369 33.72 -19.42 -52.56
N LEU A 370 34.00 -18.34 -53.30
CA LEU A 370 35.27 -17.65 -53.24
C LEU A 370 35.26 -16.69 -52.05
N VAL A 371 36.22 -16.87 -51.15
CA VAL A 371 36.27 -16.21 -49.84
C VAL A 371 37.53 -15.36 -49.78
N GLY A 372 37.34 -14.04 -49.79
CA GLY A 372 38.44 -13.09 -49.59
C GLY A 372 38.63 -12.80 -48.11
N THR A 373 39.86 -12.97 -47.60
CA THR A 373 40.24 -12.65 -46.22
C THR A 373 41.39 -11.65 -46.17
N MET A 374 41.84 -11.27 -44.97
CA MET A 374 43.02 -10.43 -44.82
C MET A 374 44.35 -11.13 -45.12
N GLU A 375 44.36 -12.47 -45.15
CA GLU A 375 45.56 -13.29 -45.38
C GLU A 375 45.43 -14.26 -46.56
N GLY A 376 44.41 -14.10 -47.40
CA GLY A 376 44.40 -14.75 -48.71
C GLY A 376 43.02 -14.85 -49.35
N ILE A 377 42.97 -15.63 -50.43
CA ILE A 377 41.73 -16.00 -51.11
C ILE A 377 41.58 -17.52 -51.03
N TYR A 378 40.49 -17.95 -50.43
CA TYR A 378 40.17 -19.35 -50.18
C TYR A 378 38.92 -19.76 -50.96
N LEU A 379 38.75 -21.07 -51.10
CA LEU A 379 37.52 -21.65 -51.57
C LEU A 379 36.83 -22.38 -50.41
N PHE A 380 35.59 -22.05 -50.15
CA PHE A 380 34.76 -22.74 -49.17
C PHE A 380 33.78 -23.68 -49.89
N ASP A 381 33.85 -24.97 -49.58
CA ASP A 381 32.94 -26.00 -50.10
C ASP A 381 31.65 -26.01 -49.27
N THR A 382 30.54 -25.58 -49.87
CA THR A 382 29.24 -25.48 -49.18
C THR A 382 28.61 -26.82 -48.85
N ALA A 383 29.06 -27.93 -49.47
CA ALA A 383 28.58 -29.27 -49.18
C ALA A 383 29.41 -29.97 -48.10
N ARG A 384 30.74 -29.79 -48.14
CA ARG A 384 31.67 -30.38 -47.15
C ARG A 384 31.91 -29.48 -45.94
N LYS A 385 31.48 -28.22 -46.00
CA LYS A 385 31.62 -27.21 -44.95
C LYS A 385 33.07 -26.97 -44.51
N ASN A 386 34.00 -26.97 -45.46
CA ASN A 386 35.42 -26.79 -45.20
C ASN A 386 36.09 -25.79 -46.16
N TYR A 387 37.22 -25.25 -45.70
CA TYR A 387 38.07 -24.37 -46.49
C TYR A 387 39.12 -25.16 -47.24
N ARG A 388 39.53 -24.62 -48.39
CA ARG A 388 40.78 -24.99 -49.06
C ARG A 388 41.41 -23.76 -49.69
N THR A 389 42.73 -23.73 -49.75
CA THR A 389 43.45 -22.72 -50.52
C THR A 389 43.01 -22.74 -52.00
N PHE A 390 42.60 -21.58 -52.55
CA PHE A 390 42.15 -21.49 -53.95
C PHE A 390 43.32 -21.55 -54.93
N HIS A 391 44.38 -20.78 -54.66
CA HIS A 391 45.61 -20.73 -55.46
C HIS A 391 46.78 -20.30 -54.56
N SER A 392 47.93 -20.96 -54.67
CA SER A 392 49.10 -20.69 -53.79
C SER A 392 49.62 -19.26 -53.89
N GLY A 393 49.55 -18.66 -55.08
CA GLY A 393 49.90 -17.25 -55.30
C GLY A 393 48.98 -16.23 -54.62
N PHE A 394 47.88 -16.68 -53.99
CA PHE A 394 46.98 -15.83 -53.21
C PHE A 394 47.11 -16.03 -51.70
N SER A 395 48.01 -16.88 -51.24
CA SER A 395 48.36 -16.95 -49.83
C SER A 395 49.02 -15.63 -49.39
N HIS A 396 48.65 -15.14 -48.21
CA HIS A 396 49.13 -13.87 -47.62
C HIS A 396 48.69 -12.59 -48.36
N LEU A 397 47.69 -12.69 -49.25
CA LEU A 397 47.08 -11.52 -49.89
C LEU A 397 45.95 -10.94 -49.05
N TYR A 398 46.03 -9.66 -48.77
CA TYR A 398 44.92 -8.91 -48.20
C TYR A 398 43.88 -8.64 -49.29
N CYS A 399 42.83 -9.46 -49.35
CA CYS A 399 41.70 -9.27 -50.24
C CYS A 399 40.69 -8.26 -49.64
N THR A 400 40.28 -7.29 -50.44
CA THR A 400 39.36 -6.21 -50.02
C THR A 400 37.96 -6.39 -50.56
N ASP A 401 37.81 -6.88 -51.81
CA ASP A 401 36.53 -7.12 -52.48
C ASP A 401 36.71 -8.12 -53.63
N ILE A 402 35.63 -8.84 -53.97
CA ILE A 402 35.56 -9.79 -55.08
C ILE A 402 34.25 -9.56 -55.83
N LYS A 403 34.32 -9.28 -57.13
CA LYS A 403 33.14 -9.16 -58.01
C LYS A 403 33.26 -10.05 -59.23
N ARG A 404 32.13 -10.55 -59.71
CA ARG A 404 32.04 -11.32 -60.96
C ARG A 404 31.59 -10.41 -62.09
N ASP A 405 32.27 -10.48 -63.23
CA ASP A 405 31.87 -9.74 -64.43
C ASP A 405 30.79 -10.49 -65.24
N PRO A 406 30.08 -9.81 -66.17
CA PRO A 406 29.05 -10.44 -67.00
C PRO A 406 29.56 -11.58 -67.90
N HIS A 407 30.88 -11.65 -68.14
CA HIS A 407 31.51 -12.71 -68.92
C HIS A 407 31.97 -13.89 -68.05
N GLY A 408 31.70 -13.84 -66.74
CA GLY A 408 31.96 -14.89 -65.78
C GLY A 408 33.35 -14.90 -65.17
N ALA A 409 34.21 -13.92 -65.43
CA ALA A 409 35.50 -13.78 -64.76
C ALA A 409 35.35 -13.09 -63.39
N PHE A 410 36.21 -13.43 -62.44
CA PHE A 410 36.24 -12.81 -61.12
C PHE A 410 37.34 -11.75 -61.05
N TRP A 411 36.99 -10.59 -60.52
CA TRP A 411 37.89 -9.48 -60.26
C TRP A 411 38.11 -9.38 -58.76
N CYS A 412 39.33 -9.65 -58.32
CA CYS A 412 39.73 -9.65 -56.91
C CYS A 412 40.54 -8.39 -56.63
N SER A 413 39.97 -7.50 -55.84
CA SER A 413 40.65 -6.32 -55.32
C SER A 413 41.51 -6.71 -54.11
N THR A 414 42.76 -6.25 -54.08
CA THR A 414 43.70 -6.53 -52.98
C THR A 414 44.52 -5.28 -52.63
N ARG A 415 45.25 -5.33 -51.52
CA ARG A 415 46.26 -4.30 -51.19
C ARG A 415 47.55 -4.39 -52.03
N GLN A 416 47.70 -5.44 -52.84
CA GLN A 416 48.90 -5.76 -53.62
C GLN A 416 48.56 -5.88 -55.13
N GLY A 417 47.46 -5.25 -55.56
CA GLY A 417 47.04 -5.14 -56.95
C GLY A 417 45.61 -5.63 -57.22
N LEU A 418 45.20 -5.51 -58.50
CA LEU A 418 43.93 -6.01 -59.01
C LEU A 418 44.19 -7.32 -59.76
N TYR A 419 43.47 -8.38 -59.44
CA TYR A 419 43.64 -9.67 -60.11
C TYR A 419 42.37 -10.06 -60.87
N LYS A 420 42.55 -10.63 -62.06
CA LYS A 420 41.49 -11.23 -62.86
C LYS A 420 41.65 -12.74 -62.87
N ILE A 421 40.58 -13.46 -62.54
CA ILE A 421 40.50 -14.92 -62.52
C ILE A 421 39.52 -15.37 -63.59
N GLN A 422 39.98 -16.18 -64.53
CA GLN A 422 39.14 -16.77 -65.57
C GLN A 422 39.45 -18.27 -65.73
N GLY A 423 38.53 -19.12 -65.28
CA GLY A 423 38.83 -20.54 -65.08
C GLY A 423 39.96 -20.70 -64.05
N ASN A 424 40.99 -21.49 -64.39
CA ASN A 424 42.17 -21.66 -63.54
C ASN A 424 43.28 -20.61 -63.80
N ARG A 425 43.07 -19.69 -64.74
CA ARG A 425 44.07 -18.67 -65.07
C ARG A 425 43.91 -17.46 -64.16
N VAL A 426 44.98 -17.14 -63.45
CA VAL A 426 45.12 -15.95 -62.61
C VAL A 426 46.06 -14.97 -63.30
N GLU A 427 45.63 -13.72 -63.47
CA GLU A 427 46.46 -12.66 -64.06
C GLU A 427 46.35 -11.39 -63.22
N ARG A 428 47.50 -10.79 -62.86
CA ARG A 428 47.54 -9.48 -62.21
C ARG A 428 47.26 -8.40 -63.25
N ALA A 429 46.15 -7.68 -63.12
CA ALA A 429 45.57 -6.77 -64.11
C ALA A 429 46.15 -5.35 -64.09
N ASP A 430 46.70 -4.89 -62.96
CA ASP A 430 47.18 -3.53 -62.70
C ASP A 430 48.68 -3.32 -62.98
N PRO A 431 49.27 -4.02 -63.96
CA PRO A 431 49.85 -3.25 -65.07
C PRO A 431 49.58 -3.83 -66.48
N THR A 432 49.03 -5.04 -66.57
CA THR A 432 48.90 -5.80 -67.83
C THR A 432 47.70 -5.36 -68.66
N LEU A 433 46.54 -5.25 -68.01
CA LEU A 433 45.24 -4.97 -68.63
C LEU A 433 44.86 -3.49 -68.46
N LEU A 434 45.27 -2.87 -67.35
CA LEU A 434 44.92 -1.52 -66.97
C LEU A 434 46.17 -0.66 -66.69
N PRO A 435 47.00 -0.37 -67.72
CA PRO A 435 48.13 0.53 -67.54
C PRO A 435 47.60 1.93 -67.23
N GLY A 436 47.94 2.48 -66.05
CA GLY A 436 47.54 3.84 -65.63
C GLY A 436 47.00 3.97 -64.21
N LEU A 437 46.87 2.89 -63.45
CA LEU A 437 46.56 2.96 -62.02
C LEU A 437 47.83 3.34 -61.22
N PRO A 438 47.78 4.34 -60.32
CA PRO A 438 48.98 4.88 -59.66
C PRO A 438 49.39 4.15 -58.36
N SER A 439 48.51 3.32 -57.80
CA SER A 439 48.71 2.58 -56.55
C SER A 439 48.48 1.09 -56.81
N GLU A 440 49.01 0.22 -55.96
CA GLU A 440 48.68 -1.21 -55.95
C GLU A 440 47.50 -1.51 -55.00
N THR A 441 47.14 -0.56 -54.13
CA THR A 441 46.05 -0.77 -53.16
C THR A 441 44.70 -0.49 -53.81
N VAL A 442 43.93 -1.56 -54.03
CA VAL A 442 42.57 -1.50 -54.57
C VAL A 442 41.57 -1.78 -53.46
N ARG A 443 40.64 -0.86 -53.25
CA ARG A 443 39.60 -1.00 -52.22
C ARG A 443 38.41 -1.83 -52.68
N PHE A 444 37.92 -1.54 -53.87
CA PHE A 444 36.89 -2.33 -54.55
C PHE A 444 36.96 -2.11 -56.06
N SER A 445 36.36 -3.04 -56.81
CA SER A 445 36.28 -2.97 -58.26
C SER A 445 34.90 -3.40 -58.73
N LEU A 446 34.26 -2.62 -59.59
CA LEU A 446 32.95 -2.91 -60.17
C LEU A 446 33.11 -3.10 -61.69
N PRO A 447 33.09 -4.35 -62.20
CA PRO A 447 32.95 -4.60 -63.64
C PRO A 447 31.55 -4.17 -64.11
N LEU A 448 31.50 -3.47 -65.24
CA LEU A 448 30.28 -2.88 -65.80
C LEU A 448 29.75 -3.66 -66.99
N SER A 449 28.47 -3.46 -67.29
CA SER A 449 27.76 -4.08 -68.41
C SER A 449 28.39 -3.82 -69.79
N ASP A 450 29.10 -2.70 -69.95
CA ASP A 450 29.74 -2.28 -71.20
C ASP A 450 31.19 -2.78 -71.35
N GLY A 451 31.66 -3.62 -70.42
CA GLY A 451 33.03 -4.14 -70.39
C GLY A 451 34.07 -3.19 -69.76
N SER A 452 33.67 -1.97 -69.38
CA SER A 452 34.49 -1.09 -68.55
C SER A 452 34.54 -1.61 -67.10
N ILE A 453 35.49 -1.12 -66.32
CA ILE A 453 35.60 -1.44 -64.88
C ILE A 453 35.83 -0.15 -64.09
N LEU A 454 35.00 0.07 -63.08
CA LEU A 454 35.20 1.15 -62.12
C LEU A 454 36.08 0.62 -60.98
N VAL A 455 37.24 1.23 -60.77
CA VAL A 455 38.21 0.82 -59.74
C VAL A 455 38.32 1.93 -58.72
N CYS A 456 38.15 1.60 -57.44
CA CYS A 456 38.45 2.51 -56.33
C CYS A 456 39.83 2.19 -55.76
N MET A 457 40.77 3.12 -55.92
CA MET A 457 42.12 3.04 -55.39
C MET A 457 42.19 3.67 -53.99
N ASP A 458 43.08 3.12 -53.17
CA ASP A 458 43.35 3.53 -51.80
C ASP A 458 42.07 3.64 -50.95
N LEU A 459 41.59 4.85 -50.65
CA LEU A 459 40.34 5.05 -49.89
C LEU A 459 39.20 5.65 -50.72
N LYS A 460 39.47 6.45 -51.76
CA LYS A 460 38.43 7.27 -52.42
C LYS A 460 38.69 7.65 -53.88
N ASP A 461 39.82 7.28 -54.46
CA ASP A 461 40.19 7.70 -55.81
C ASP A 461 39.56 6.75 -56.84
N LEU A 462 38.58 7.24 -57.60
CA LEU A 462 37.80 6.46 -58.56
C LEU A 462 38.36 6.60 -59.97
N TYR A 463 38.63 5.46 -60.59
CA TYR A 463 39.10 5.35 -61.97
C TYR A 463 38.09 4.56 -62.79
N LEU A 464 37.62 5.15 -63.88
CA LEU A 464 36.86 4.44 -64.90
C LEU A 464 37.86 3.89 -65.93
N CYS A 465 38.08 2.58 -65.87
CA CYS A 465 39.04 1.87 -66.68
C CYS A 465 38.35 1.16 -67.84
N ARG A 466 38.96 1.20 -69.03
CA ARG A 466 38.49 0.51 -70.24
C ARG A 466 39.55 -0.48 -70.69
N PRO A 467 39.45 -1.76 -70.31
CA PRO A 467 40.46 -2.78 -70.62
C PRO A 467 40.79 -2.88 -72.11
N GLU A 468 39.78 -2.86 -72.98
CA GLU A 468 39.97 -2.93 -74.44
C GLU A 468 40.79 -1.76 -74.99
N LYS A 469 40.60 -0.57 -74.42
CA LYS A 469 41.29 0.65 -74.83
C LYS A 469 42.59 0.87 -74.06
N ARG A 470 42.89 0.04 -73.04
CA ARG A 470 44.01 0.20 -72.11
C ARG A 470 44.11 1.63 -71.55
N THR A 471 42.97 2.20 -71.16
CA THR A 471 42.89 3.57 -70.61
C THR A 471 42.24 3.56 -69.23
N ALA A 472 42.74 4.39 -68.33
CA ALA A 472 42.18 4.65 -67.00
C ALA A 472 41.91 6.14 -66.84
N LEU A 473 40.67 6.51 -66.51
CA LEU A 473 40.22 7.90 -66.43
C LEU A 473 39.83 8.22 -64.99
N ARG A 474 40.53 9.18 -64.36
CA ARG A 474 40.31 9.54 -62.96
C ARG A 474 39.07 10.44 -62.82
N LEU A 475 38.00 9.90 -62.25
CA LEU A 475 36.73 10.62 -62.09
C LEU A 475 36.82 11.78 -61.08
N ASN A 476 37.72 11.68 -60.10
CA ASN A 476 37.90 12.71 -59.07
C ASN A 476 38.43 14.06 -59.61
N GLU A 477 39.04 14.07 -60.80
CA GLU A 477 39.50 15.29 -61.47
C GLU A 477 38.36 15.98 -62.20
N ASP A 478 37.54 15.20 -62.92
CA ASP A 478 36.33 15.70 -63.59
C ASP A 478 35.25 16.15 -62.58
N PHE A 479 35.21 15.53 -61.40
CA PHE A 479 34.21 15.81 -60.35
C PHE A 479 34.85 15.99 -58.96
N PRO A 480 35.30 17.21 -58.61
CA PRO A 480 35.93 17.51 -57.33
C PRO A 480 35.07 17.22 -56.09
N GLU A 481 33.75 17.12 -56.25
CA GLU A 481 32.80 16.77 -55.19
C GLU A 481 33.12 15.41 -54.54
N LEU A 482 33.65 14.46 -55.33
CA LEU A 482 34.06 13.13 -54.85
C LEU A 482 35.22 13.21 -53.85
N ASN A 483 36.05 14.26 -53.92
CA ASN A 483 37.19 14.44 -53.01
C ASN A 483 36.77 14.81 -51.58
N ARG A 484 35.53 15.29 -51.39
CA ARG A 484 34.95 15.59 -50.07
C ARG A 484 34.62 14.33 -49.28
N SER A 485 34.40 13.21 -49.96
CA SER A 485 34.20 11.93 -49.29
C SER A 485 35.50 11.49 -48.61
N ARG A 486 35.40 10.96 -47.39
CA ARG A 486 36.57 10.48 -46.65
C ARG A 486 37.05 9.12 -47.19
N ALA A 487 36.10 8.25 -47.53
CA ALA A 487 36.33 6.96 -48.16
C ALA A 487 35.10 6.55 -48.98
N MET A 488 35.30 5.85 -50.09
CA MET A 488 34.21 5.24 -50.89
C MET A 488 34.02 3.80 -50.44
N SER A 489 32.79 3.40 -50.15
CA SER A 489 32.49 2.07 -49.63
C SER A 489 32.06 1.10 -50.72
N PHE A 490 31.23 1.56 -51.66
CA PHE A 490 30.68 0.72 -52.73
C PHE A 490 30.40 1.52 -54.01
N ALA A 491 30.25 0.78 -55.10
CA ALA A 491 29.53 1.22 -56.28
C ALA A 491 28.66 0.09 -56.81
N ILE A 492 27.49 0.41 -57.35
CA ILE A 492 26.61 -0.53 -58.04
C ILE A 492 26.13 0.05 -59.36
N GLU A 493 25.88 -0.81 -60.35
CA GLU A 493 25.24 -0.45 -61.62
C GLU A 493 23.74 -0.79 -61.52
N ILE A 494 22.86 0.22 -61.63
CA ILE A 494 21.40 -0.02 -61.59
C ILE A 494 20.87 -0.33 -62.99
N LYS A 495 21.41 0.38 -63.99
CA LYS A 495 21.13 0.20 -65.42
C LYS A 495 22.45 0.34 -66.17
N PRO A 496 22.59 -0.25 -67.37
CA PRO A 496 23.79 -0.09 -68.17
C PRO A 496 24.22 1.38 -68.27
N GLY A 497 25.39 1.70 -67.71
CA GLY A 497 25.96 3.06 -67.68
C GLY A 497 25.41 4.03 -66.63
N GLN A 498 24.52 3.60 -65.72
CA GLN A 498 24.02 4.38 -64.59
C GLN A 498 24.41 3.75 -63.25
N LEU A 499 25.29 4.44 -62.52
CA LEU A 499 25.88 3.96 -61.28
C LEU A 499 25.36 4.72 -60.07
N ILE A 500 25.30 4.03 -58.93
CA ILE A 500 25.28 4.67 -57.61
C ILE A 500 26.60 4.39 -56.93
N ILE A 501 27.21 5.45 -56.41
CA ILE A 501 28.51 5.42 -55.72
C ILE A 501 28.27 5.98 -54.32
N GLY A 502 28.58 5.18 -53.30
CA GLY A 502 28.34 5.52 -51.91
C GLY A 502 29.60 5.42 -51.06
N GLY A 503 29.72 6.31 -50.08
CA GLY A 503 30.82 6.32 -49.13
C GLY A 503 30.55 7.13 -47.88
N GLN A 504 31.61 7.57 -47.23
CA GLN A 504 31.53 8.51 -46.10
C GLN A 504 31.35 9.93 -46.62
N ASN A 505 30.26 10.59 -46.23
CA ASN A 505 29.87 11.94 -46.61
C ASN A 505 29.42 12.12 -48.06
N GLY A 506 28.87 11.08 -48.69
CA GLY A 506 28.26 11.25 -50.01
C GLY A 506 27.65 9.98 -50.62
N LEU A 507 26.50 10.15 -51.27
CA LEU A 507 25.86 9.18 -52.16
C LEU A 507 25.54 9.88 -53.49
N PHE A 508 26.14 9.40 -54.57
CA PHE A 508 26.11 10.03 -55.88
C PHE A 508 25.54 9.10 -56.93
N GLY A 509 24.75 9.66 -57.85
CA GLY A 509 24.41 9.02 -59.12
C GLY A 509 25.37 9.47 -60.20
N TYR A 510 25.94 8.54 -60.95
CA TYR A 510 26.84 8.82 -62.06
C TYR A 510 26.32 8.20 -63.36
N GLU A 511 26.16 9.02 -64.40
CA GLU A 511 25.78 8.59 -65.74
C GLU A 511 26.98 8.67 -66.68
N ILE A 512 27.48 7.50 -67.12
CA ILE A 512 28.75 7.37 -67.86
C ILE A 512 28.68 8.07 -69.22
N THR A 513 27.58 7.87 -69.96
CA THR A 513 27.40 8.40 -71.32
C THR A 513 27.35 9.92 -71.35
N ARG A 514 26.66 10.52 -70.36
CA ARG A 514 26.54 11.98 -70.22
C ARG A 514 27.70 12.63 -69.47
N LYS A 515 28.60 11.83 -68.86
CA LYS A 515 29.59 12.30 -67.90
C LYS A 515 28.98 13.25 -66.87
N LYS A 516 27.89 12.81 -66.24
CA LYS A 516 27.16 13.61 -65.26
C LYS A 516 27.17 12.94 -63.90
N LEU A 517 27.77 13.61 -62.92
CA LEU A 517 27.64 13.28 -61.50
C LEU A 517 26.55 14.14 -60.87
N GLN A 518 25.69 13.54 -60.06
CA GLN A 518 24.68 14.28 -59.29
C GLN A 518 24.46 13.66 -57.92
N ARG A 519 24.27 14.50 -56.91
CA ARG A 519 23.79 14.05 -55.60
C ARG A 519 22.33 13.61 -55.70
N LEU A 520 21.98 12.50 -55.06
CA LEU A 520 20.65 11.92 -55.17
C LEU A 520 19.65 12.68 -54.30
N ALA A 521 18.73 13.44 -54.89
CA ALA A 521 17.81 14.32 -54.14
C ALA A 521 16.97 13.57 -53.09
N TRP A 522 16.57 12.33 -53.37
CA TRP A 522 15.75 11.51 -52.47
C TRP A 522 16.49 11.04 -51.21
N ILE A 523 17.84 11.12 -51.16
CA ILE A 523 18.61 10.77 -49.96
C ILE A 523 18.74 11.94 -48.98
N VAL A 524 18.69 13.17 -49.49
CA VAL A 524 18.97 14.40 -48.72
C VAL A 524 18.14 14.51 -47.42
N PRO A 525 16.83 14.20 -47.41
CA PRO A 525 16.05 14.23 -46.16
C PRO A 525 16.51 13.24 -45.09
N TRP A 526 17.19 12.17 -45.50
CA TRP A 526 17.62 11.06 -44.63
C TRP A 526 19.05 11.22 -44.12
N GLU A 527 19.83 12.16 -44.68
CA GLU A 527 21.19 12.47 -44.24
C GLU A 527 21.27 12.95 -42.78
N ARG A 528 20.15 13.45 -42.25
CA ARG A 528 20.00 13.76 -40.81
C ARG A 528 20.21 12.54 -39.90
N TYR A 529 20.02 11.33 -40.42
CA TYR A 529 20.20 10.08 -39.68
C TYR A 529 21.59 9.47 -39.88
N SER A 530 22.11 9.52 -41.12
CA SER A 530 23.46 9.05 -41.45
C SER A 530 23.96 9.63 -42.76
N THR A 531 25.25 9.99 -42.80
CA THR A 531 25.99 10.36 -44.02
C THR A 531 27.02 9.30 -44.41
N LYS A 532 27.05 8.15 -43.74
CA LYS A 532 27.96 7.04 -44.03
C LYS A 532 27.16 5.86 -44.60
N TYR A 533 27.44 5.55 -45.87
CA TYR A 533 26.82 4.48 -46.63
C TYR A 533 27.80 3.31 -46.77
N ASN A 534 27.36 2.10 -46.42
CA ASN A 534 28.23 0.93 -46.32
C ASN A 534 28.07 -0.04 -47.51
N CYS A 535 26.83 -0.23 -47.97
CA CYS A 535 26.50 -1.15 -49.06
C CYS A 535 25.23 -0.71 -49.80
N ALA A 536 25.01 -1.28 -50.97
CA ALA A 536 23.76 -1.12 -51.71
C ALA A 536 23.41 -2.37 -52.50
N TYR A 537 22.11 -2.52 -52.75
CA TYR A 537 21.54 -3.56 -53.59
C TYR A 537 20.42 -2.98 -54.44
N ALA A 538 20.36 -3.32 -55.73
CA ALA A 538 19.30 -2.88 -56.62
C ALA A 538 18.46 -4.08 -57.06
N GLU A 539 17.14 -3.93 -56.98
CA GLU A 539 16.17 -4.95 -57.32
C GLU A 539 15.03 -4.33 -58.14
N GLY A 540 14.96 -4.64 -59.44
CA GLY A 540 13.92 -4.11 -60.32
C GLY A 540 13.88 -2.58 -60.34
N THR A 541 12.82 -1.98 -59.78
CA THR A 541 12.69 -0.52 -59.64
C THR A 541 13.11 0.02 -58.27
N SER A 542 13.53 -0.83 -57.35
CA SER A 542 13.89 -0.45 -55.99
C SER A 542 15.39 -0.49 -55.77
N VAL A 543 15.91 0.46 -55.00
CA VAL A 543 17.28 0.44 -54.51
C VAL A 543 17.29 0.48 -52.98
N TRP A 544 18.12 -0.39 -52.42
CA TRP A 544 18.33 -0.56 -50.99
C TRP A 544 19.73 -0.06 -50.65
N ILE A 545 19.82 0.88 -49.72
CA ILE A 545 21.06 1.49 -49.27
C ILE A 545 21.24 1.21 -47.78
N GLY A 546 22.31 0.47 -47.45
CA GLY A 546 22.72 0.22 -46.08
C GLY A 546 23.52 1.41 -45.53
N THR A 547 23.11 1.91 -44.36
CA THR A 547 23.77 3.03 -43.67
C THR A 547 24.22 2.63 -42.27
N GLN A 548 24.95 3.50 -41.57
CA GLN A 548 25.22 3.29 -40.13
C GLN A 548 23.97 3.42 -39.25
N ASN A 549 22.88 4.00 -39.77
CA ASN A 549 21.68 4.28 -38.99
C ASN A 549 20.41 3.93 -39.75
N GLY A 550 20.29 2.66 -40.17
CA GLY A 550 19.13 2.06 -40.79
C GLY A 550 19.35 1.69 -42.26
N LEU A 551 18.36 1.00 -42.81
CA LEU A 551 18.28 0.61 -44.22
C LEU A 551 17.33 1.55 -44.94
N ILE A 552 17.76 2.15 -46.04
CA ILE A 552 16.93 3.06 -46.85
C ILE A 552 16.51 2.33 -48.12
N CYS A 553 15.20 2.26 -48.36
CA CYS A 553 14.61 1.75 -49.59
C CYS A 553 14.05 2.91 -50.40
N HIS A 554 14.40 2.99 -51.69
CA HIS A 554 13.79 3.95 -52.62
C HIS A 554 13.25 3.21 -53.83
N ASP A 555 11.95 3.36 -54.11
CA ASP A 555 11.32 2.82 -55.32
C ASP A 555 11.25 3.92 -56.39
N PHE A 556 11.97 3.74 -57.50
CA PHE A 556 12.01 4.69 -58.61
C PHE A 556 10.67 4.87 -59.34
N ARG A 557 9.73 3.93 -59.19
CA ARG A 557 8.40 3.99 -59.80
C ARG A 557 7.43 4.81 -58.95
N THR A 558 7.32 4.52 -57.65
CA THR A 558 6.43 5.27 -56.75
C THR A 558 7.05 6.59 -56.29
N LYS A 559 8.38 6.73 -56.40
CA LYS A 559 9.21 7.80 -55.84
C LYS A 559 9.16 7.88 -54.31
N GLU A 560 8.66 6.83 -53.66
CA GLU A 560 8.64 6.74 -52.21
C GLU A 560 10.02 6.31 -51.70
N THR A 561 10.41 6.90 -50.57
CA THR A 561 11.61 6.51 -49.84
C THR A 561 11.22 6.16 -48.42
N LEU A 562 11.61 4.99 -47.96
CA LEU A 562 11.36 4.49 -46.61
C LEU A 562 12.69 4.23 -45.91
N ARG A 563 12.74 4.49 -44.60
CA ARG A 563 13.83 4.04 -43.72
C ARG A 563 13.31 2.94 -42.80
N LEU A 564 13.96 1.78 -42.85
CA LEU A 564 13.79 0.71 -41.89
C LEU A 564 14.89 0.82 -40.82
N SER A 565 14.50 0.70 -39.56
CA SER A 565 15.39 0.75 -38.39
C SER A 565 15.05 -0.34 -37.38
N THR A 566 15.70 -0.33 -36.21
CA THR A 566 15.36 -1.18 -35.06
C THR A 566 13.89 -1.03 -34.64
N GLU A 567 13.28 0.13 -34.87
CA GLU A 567 11.83 0.36 -34.63
C GLU A 567 10.94 -0.49 -35.54
N ASN A 568 11.45 -0.93 -36.69
CA ASN A 568 10.75 -1.78 -37.66
C ASN A 568 11.12 -3.27 -37.53
N GLY A 569 11.97 -3.63 -36.55
CA GLY A 569 12.40 -5.01 -36.31
C GLY A 569 13.81 -5.37 -36.81
N LEU A 570 14.61 -4.41 -37.30
CA LEU A 570 16.02 -4.70 -37.61
C LEU A 570 16.80 -5.09 -36.33
N PRO A 571 17.73 -6.06 -36.40
CA PRO A 571 18.55 -6.45 -35.25
C PRO A 571 19.50 -5.33 -34.79
N ASN A 572 20.06 -4.57 -35.74
CA ASN A 572 20.89 -3.41 -35.49
C ASN A 572 20.73 -2.40 -36.64
N ASN A 573 20.93 -1.11 -36.35
CA ASN A 573 20.82 -0.04 -37.34
C ASN A 573 22.05 0.09 -38.25
N CYS A 574 23.22 -0.41 -37.85
CA CYS A 574 24.42 -0.36 -38.67
C CYS A 574 24.39 -1.50 -39.70
N ILE A 575 23.96 -1.19 -40.93
CA ILE A 575 23.84 -2.17 -42.01
C ILE A 575 25.21 -2.41 -42.65
N GLN A 576 25.61 -3.67 -42.76
CA GLN A 576 26.92 -4.08 -43.28
C GLN A 576 26.83 -4.63 -44.70
N GLY A 577 25.82 -5.43 -45.01
CA GLY A 577 25.66 -6.08 -46.30
C GLY A 577 24.20 -6.33 -46.64
N ILE A 578 23.91 -6.43 -47.94
CA ILE A 578 22.57 -6.75 -48.45
C ILE A 578 22.74 -7.78 -49.56
N ALA A 579 21.98 -8.87 -49.52
CA ALA A 579 21.88 -9.87 -50.58
C ALA A 579 20.42 -10.29 -50.75
N ALA A 580 20.07 -10.76 -51.96
CA ALA A 580 18.81 -11.47 -52.17
C ALA A 580 19.11 -12.97 -52.34
N ASP A 581 18.22 -13.81 -51.82
CA ASP A 581 18.27 -15.25 -52.09
C ASP A 581 17.62 -15.59 -53.45
N ALA A 582 17.67 -16.88 -53.82
CA ALA A 582 17.14 -17.38 -55.07
C ALA A 582 15.61 -17.18 -55.20
N GLU A 583 14.89 -16.97 -54.10
CA GLU A 583 13.45 -16.71 -54.06
C GLU A 583 13.13 -15.20 -54.12
N GLY A 584 14.15 -14.34 -54.17
CA GLY A 584 14.00 -12.89 -54.15
C GLY A 584 13.73 -12.31 -52.76
N LYS A 585 13.96 -13.07 -51.68
CA LYS A 585 13.86 -12.52 -50.32
C LYS A 585 15.15 -11.79 -49.99
N LEU A 586 15.01 -10.63 -49.36
CA LEU A 586 16.14 -9.76 -49.03
C LEU A 586 16.70 -10.08 -47.64
N TRP A 587 18.01 -10.25 -47.58
CA TRP A 587 18.80 -10.52 -46.39
C TRP A 587 19.76 -9.38 -46.13
N VAL A 588 19.84 -8.99 -44.86
CA VAL A 588 20.61 -7.83 -44.42
C VAL A 588 21.49 -8.24 -43.25
N SER A 589 22.80 -8.18 -43.43
CA SER A 589 23.75 -8.31 -42.33
C SER A 589 23.94 -6.95 -41.65
N THR A 590 24.03 -6.96 -40.33
CA THR A 590 24.21 -5.76 -39.52
C THR A 590 25.44 -5.90 -38.63
N SER A 591 25.86 -4.86 -37.91
CA SER A 591 26.99 -4.99 -36.98
C SER A 591 26.71 -5.97 -35.82
N ASN A 592 25.46 -6.36 -35.59
CA ASN A 592 25.12 -7.41 -34.64
C ASN A 592 23.79 -8.07 -35.02
N GLY A 593 23.86 -9.23 -35.67
CA GLY A 593 22.70 -9.98 -36.14
C GLY A 593 22.36 -9.77 -37.62
N ILE A 594 21.43 -10.58 -38.11
CA ILE A 594 20.98 -10.64 -39.50
C ILE A 594 19.47 -10.44 -39.54
N GLY A 595 18.97 -9.74 -40.54
CA GLY A 595 17.54 -9.55 -40.78
C GLY A 595 17.13 -10.08 -42.15
N ARG A 596 16.06 -10.87 -42.21
CA ARG A 596 15.34 -11.16 -43.47
C ARG A 596 14.15 -10.22 -43.59
N ILE A 597 14.08 -9.48 -44.69
CA ILE A 597 13.00 -8.54 -44.97
C ILE A 597 11.92 -9.24 -45.75
N ASN A 598 10.72 -9.25 -45.18
CA ASN A 598 9.50 -9.73 -45.79
C ASN A 598 8.62 -8.55 -46.17
N ARG A 599 8.00 -8.60 -47.35
CA ARG A 599 7.02 -7.62 -47.79
C ARG A 599 5.62 -8.15 -47.50
N ASN A 600 4.85 -7.42 -46.70
CA ASN A 600 3.49 -7.78 -46.32
C ASN A 600 2.49 -7.41 -47.44
N ALA A 601 1.30 -8.02 -47.42
CA ALA A 601 0.27 -7.80 -48.43
C ALA A 601 -0.30 -6.37 -48.43
N ASP A 602 -0.22 -5.67 -47.31
CA ASP A 602 -0.61 -4.26 -47.14
C ASP A 602 0.46 -3.27 -47.64
N GLY A 603 1.60 -3.77 -48.14
CA GLY A 603 2.73 -2.97 -48.60
C GLY A 603 3.73 -2.58 -47.50
N THR A 604 3.49 -2.95 -46.23
CA THR A 604 4.46 -2.76 -45.14
C THR A 604 5.57 -3.82 -45.17
N PHE A 605 6.63 -3.60 -44.39
CA PHE A 605 7.73 -4.57 -44.25
C PHE A 605 7.71 -5.19 -42.85
N SER A 606 7.92 -6.50 -42.79
CA SER A 606 8.23 -7.24 -41.56
C SER A 606 9.64 -7.79 -41.63
N ILE A 607 10.32 -7.88 -40.48
CA ILE A 607 11.72 -8.31 -40.44
C ILE A 607 11.83 -9.51 -39.50
N ALA A 608 12.30 -10.64 -40.03
CA ALA A 608 12.70 -11.78 -39.23
C ALA A 608 14.15 -11.57 -38.78
N ARG A 609 14.34 -11.43 -37.47
CA ARG A 609 15.64 -11.20 -36.85
C ARG A 609 16.32 -12.53 -36.55
N LEU A 610 17.64 -12.56 -36.70
CA LEU A 610 18.51 -13.63 -36.26
C LEU A 610 19.68 -13.01 -35.49
N ASP A 611 19.97 -13.47 -34.28
CA ASP A 611 21.09 -12.98 -33.47
C ASP A 611 21.86 -14.09 -32.76
N GLY A 612 22.71 -13.74 -31.78
CA GLY A 612 23.55 -14.70 -31.07
C GLY A 612 22.76 -15.83 -30.39
N LYS A 613 21.49 -15.60 -30.02
CA LYS A 613 20.62 -16.65 -29.45
C LYS A 613 20.20 -17.69 -30.48
N ASP A 614 20.27 -17.35 -31.76
CA ASP A 614 20.01 -18.23 -32.91
C ASP A 614 21.27 -18.93 -33.43
N GLY A 615 22.43 -18.67 -32.82
CA GLY A 615 23.73 -19.19 -33.25
C GLY A 615 24.50 -18.25 -34.20
N VAL A 616 24.03 -17.02 -34.42
CA VAL A 616 24.81 -16.03 -35.18
C VAL A 616 26.10 -15.70 -34.44
N GLN A 617 27.23 -15.64 -35.16
CA GLN A 617 28.53 -15.34 -34.57
C GLN A 617 28.50 -14.03 -33.75
N TYR A 618 29.07 -14.07 -32.54
CA TYR A 618 29.31 -12.88 -31.73
C TYR A 618 30.45 -12.04 -32.35
N GLY A 619 30.16 -10.80 -32.73
CA GLY A 619 31.12 -9.88 -33.35
C GLY A 619 30.52 -9.10 -34.52
N GLU A 620 31.22 -8.06 -34.97
CA GLU A 620 30.75 -7.23 -36.09
C GLU A 620 30.75 -8.01 -37.41
N MET A 621 29.64 -7.99 -38.15
CA MET A 621 29.66 -8.52 -39.51
C MET A 621 30.43 -7.59 -40.44
N MET A 622 31.11 -8.17 -41.42
CA MET A 622 31.96 -7.38 -42.31
C MET A 622 31.17 -6.71 -43.42
N GLU A 623 31.54 -5.47 -43.75
CA GLU A 623 30.94 -4.69 -44.85
C GLU A 623 30.93 -5.51 -46.16
N GLN A 624 29.76 -5.64 -46.78
CA GLN A 624 29.49 -6.34 -48.04
C GLN A 624 29.79 -7.84 -48.05
N SER A 625 30.05 -8.45 -46.90
CA SER A 625 30.38 -9.86 -46.78
C SER A 625 29.11 -10.70 -46.58
N ILE A 626 28.25 -10.72 -47.61
CA ILE A 626 27.01 -11.52 -47.61
C ILE A 626 26.70 -12.00 -49.03
N THR A 627 26.30 -13.26 -49.17
CA THR A 627 25.87 -13.81 -50.45
C THR A 627 24.89 -14.96 -50.27
N ALA A 628 24.09 -15.24 -51.30
CA ALA A 628 23.19 -16.38 -51.33
C ALA A 628 23.63 -17.38 -52.39
N MET A 629 23.48 -18.66 -52.10
CA MET A 629 23.78 -19.76 -52.99
C MET A 629 22.50 -20.27 -53.71
N PRO A 630 22.63 -20.98 -54.85
CA PRO A 630 21.48 -21.48 -55.60
C PRO A 630 20.61 -22.50 -54.85
N ASP A 631 21.14 -23.11 -53.78
CA ASP A 631 20.41 -24.00 -52.87
C ASP A 631 19.55 -23.25 -51.84
N GLY A 632 19.57 -21.92 -51.87
CA GLY A 632 18.82 -21.03 -50.98
C GLY A 632 19.56 -20.67 -49.69
N HIS A 633 20.73 -21.25 -49.41
CA HIS A 633 21.51 -20.90 -48.23
C HIS A 633 22.09 -19.49 -48.36
N VAL A 634 22.13 -18.76 -47.24
CA VAL A 634 22.73 -17.43 -47.15
C VAL A 634 23.97 -17.50 -46.28
N TYR A 635 25.08 -16.99 -46.80
CA TYR A 635 26.39 -17.00 -46.16
C TYR A 635 26.80 -15.58 -45.81
N VAL A 636 27.18 -15.38 -44.55
CA VAL A 636 27.59 -14.07 -44.02
C VAL A 636 28.97 -14.16 -43.41
N GLY A 637 29.87 -13.28 -43.83
CA GLY A 637 31.24 -13.21 -43.32
C GLY A 637 31.37 -12.30 -42.10
N GLY A 638 32.00 -12.82 -41.05
CA GLY A 638 32.28 -12.09 -39.80
C GLY A 638 33.77 -11.95 -39.50
N LEU A 639 34.07 -11.63 -38.23
CA LEU A 639 35.42 -11.49 -37.68
C LEU A 639 36.25 -12.77 -37.81
N ASN A 640 35.64 -13.95 -37.64
CA ASN A 640 36.39 -15.22 -37.50
C ASN A 640 35.94 -16.33 -38.45
N GLY A 641 35.09 -16.04 -39.44
CA GLY A 641 34.59 -17.08 -40.33
C GLY A 641 33.29 -16.73 -41.05
N ILE A 642 32.63 -17.76 -41.57
CA ILE A 642 31.37 -17.66 -42.30
C ILE A 642 30.24 -18.24 -41.45
N THR A 643 29.17 -17.47 -41.27
CA THR A 643 27.88 -17.95 -40.75
C THR A 643 27.03 -18.47 -41.93
N ASP A 644 26.58 -19.71 -41.84
CA ASP A 644 25.68 -20.37 -42.79
C ASP A 644 24.24 -20.36 -42.26
N ILE A 645 23.36 -19.78 -43.06
CA ILE A 645 21.95 -19.60 -42.76
C ILE A 645 21.14 -20.48 -43.70
N ALA A 646 20.46 -21.47 -43.12
CA ALA A 646 19.53 -22.31 -43.84
C ALA A 646 18.30 -21.50 -44.31
N PRO A 647 17.73 -21.82 -45.49
CA PRO A 647 16.52 -21.14 -45.99
C PRO A 647 15.36 -21.15 -44.99
N GLN A 648 15.20 -22.25 -44.24
CA GLN A 648 14.09 -22.47 -43.31
C GLN A 648 14.31 -21.82 -41.93
N ALA A 649 15.46 -21.19 -41.69
CA ALA A 649 15.79 -20.63 -40.38
C ALA A 649 14.81 -19.57 -39.90
N THR A 650 14.22 -18.86 -40.85
CA THR A 650 13.25 -17.79 -40.60
C THR A 650 11.81 -18.22 -40.90
N ASP A 651 11.58 -19.53 -41.13
CA ASP A 651 10.26 -20.11 -41.34
C ASP A 651 9.70 -20.59 -40.01
N TYR A 652 9.30 -19.64 -39.18
CA TYR A 652 8.62 -19.90 -37.92
C TYR A 652 7.20 -20.40 -38.27
N GLY A 653 6.96 -21.70 -38.15
CA GLY A 653 5.67 -22.30 -38.52
C GLY A 653 4.48 -21.61 -37.84
N HIS A 654 3.28 -21.78 -38.41
CA HIS A 654 2.05 -21.30 -37.80
C HIS A 654 1.57 -22.26 -36.71
N GLU A 655 2.32 -22.38 -35.62
CA GLU A 655 1.78 -23.02 -34.43
C GLU A 655 0.80 -22.07 -33.75
N ASN A 656 -0.39 -22.58 -33.41
CA ASN A 656 -1.37 -21.82 -32.64
C ASN A 656 -0.91 -21.76 -31.18
N LEU A 657 0.08 -20.89 -30.93
CA LEU A 657 0.65 -20.65 -29.62
C LEU A 657 -0.41 -20.14 -28.64
N ARG A 658 -0.51 -20.79 -27.48
CA ARG A 658 -1.45 -20.41 -26.42
C ARG A 658 -0.66 -19.91 -25.20
N PRO A 659 -0.77 -18.62 -24.85
CA PRO A 659 -0.15 -18.09 -23.64
C PRO A 659 -0.70 -18.76 -22.39
N THR A 660 0.20 -19.22 -21.51
CA THR A 660 -0.11 -19.75 -20.19
C THR A 660 0.49 -18.82 -19.13
N LEU A 661 -0.23 -18.61 -18.03
CA LEU A 661 0.27 -17.83 -16.89
C LEU A 661 1.35 -18.65 -16.18
N VAL A 662 2.56 -18.10 -16.13
CA VAL A 662 3.73 -18.74 -15.51
C VAL A 662 4.21 -18.03 -14.27
N GLY A 663 3.75 -16.81 -14.00
CA GLY A 663 4.08 -16.09 -12.78
C GLY A 663 3.07 -15.00 -12.46
N LEU A 664 2.89 -14.73 -11.18
CA LEU A 664 2.02 -13.68 -10.67
C LEU A 664 2.73 -12.96 -9.53
N ARG A 665 2.66 -11.63 -9.52
CA ARG A 665 3.14 -10.78 -8.44
C ARG A 665 2.06 -9.78 -8.06
N VAL A 666 1.72 -9.75 -6.78
CA VAL A 666 0.69 -8.87 -6.21
C VAL A 666 1.36 -7.97 -5.18
N MET A 667 1.20 -6.65 -5.30
CA MET A 667 1.86 -5.67 -4.42
C MET A 667 3.37 -5.88 -4.28
N ASN A 668 4.05 -6.14 -5.40
CA ASN A 668 5.48 -6.48 -5.49
C ASN A 668 5.91 -7.79 -4.80
N HIS A 669 4.98 -8.59 -4.26
CA HIS A 669 5.29 -9.92 -3.74
C HIS A 669 4.98 -11.00 -4.78
N PRO A 670 5.97 -11.83 -5.18
CA PRO A 670 5.72 -12.97 -6.05
C PRO A 670 4.83 -13.98 -5.30
N ILE A 671 3.83 -14.52 -6.01
CA ILE A 671 2.98 -15.59 -5.51
C ILE A 671 3.71 -16.91 -5.73
N ASN A 672 3.94 -17.64 -4.64
CA ASN A 672 4.57 -18.96 -4.67
C ASN A 672 3.62 -20.03 -5.24
N ASN A 673 4.12 -21.26 -5.38
CA ASN A 673 3.34 -22.38 -5.93
C ASN A 673 2.12 -22.76 -5.07
N GLU A 674 2.16 -22.48 -3.76
CA GLU A 674 0.99 -22.61 -2.88
C GLU A 674 -0.16 -21.68 -3.26
N GLY A 675 0.10 -20.64 -4.07
CA GLY A 675 -0.94 -19.78 -4.61
C GLY A 675 -1.58 -18.88 -3.56
N THR A 676 -0.91 -18.68 -2.42
CA THR A 676 -1.41 -17.91 -1.28
C THR A 676 -0.80 -16.51 -1.23
N PHE A 677 -1.59 -15.51 -0.83
CA PHE A 677 -1.12 -14.17 -0.49
C PHE A 677 -1.73 -13.74 0.83
N ARG A 678 -0.91 -13.45 1.84
CA ARG A 678 -1.36 -13.07 3.19
C ARG A 678 -2.42 -14.03 3.74
N ASP A 679 -2.08 -15.32 3.73
CA ASP A 679 -2.91 -16.46 4.21
C ASP A 679 -4.24 -16.68 3.45
N ARG A 680 -4.44 -16.00 2.32
CA ARG A 680 -5.59 -16.17 1.43
C ARG A 680 -5.20 -16.95 0.18
N GLN A 681 -5.99 -17.94 -0.20
CA GLN A 681 -5.84 -18.67 -1.46
C GLN A 681 -6.26 -17.76 -2.64
N LEU A 682 -5.31 -17.30 -3.45
CA LEU A 682 -5.60 -16.53 -4.68
C LEU A 682 -5.68 -17.41 -5.91
N LEU A 683 -4.84 -18.44 -5.97
CA LEU A 683 -4.76 -19.36 -7.11
C LEU A 683 -5.20 -20.74 -6.66
N PRO A 684 -6.50 -21.04 -6.51
CA PRO A 684 -6.95 -22.36 -6.03
C PRO A 684 -6.56 -23.49 -6.98
N GLU A 685 -6.58 -23.25 -8.30
CA GLU A 685 -6.29 -24.25 -9.34
C GLU A 685 -4.82 -24.22 -9.82
N GLY A 686 -3.97 -23.38 -9.21
CA GLY A 686 -2.60 -23.14 -9.66
C GLY A 686 -2.49 -22.09 -10.77
N LEU A 687 -1.25 -21.74 -11.14
CA LEU A 687 -0.96 -20.64 -12.08
C LEU A 687 -1.59 -20.85 -13.47
N SER A 688 -1.42 -22.04 -14.07
CA SER A 688 -1.80 -22.29 -15.46
C SER A 688 -3.32 -22.35 -15.69
N TYR A 689 -4.07 -22.78 -14.67
CA TYR A 689 -5.50 -23.07 -14.80
C TYR A 689 -6.40 -21.96 -14.24
N THR A 690 -5.92 -21.18 -13.25
CA THR A 690 -6.72 -20.10 -12.66
C THR A 690 -7.05 -19.03 -13.71
N ARG A 691 -8.35 -18.89 -14.05
CA ARG A 691 -8.86 -17.87 -14.99
C ARG A 691 -9.45 -16.64 -14.32
N HIS A 692 -9.76 -16.70 -13.02
CA HIS A 692 -10.37 -15.59 -12.28
C HIS A 692 -9.52 -15.21 -11.08
N LEU A 693 -9.06 -13.97 -11.04
CA LEU A 693 -8.28 -13.40 -9.94
C LEU A 693 -9.12 -12.42 -9.12
N TYR A 694 -9.25 -12.69 -7.82
CA TYR A 694 -9.96 -11.82 -6.87
C TYR A 694 -8.97 -11.05 -6.01
N LEU A 695 -9.04 -9.72 -6.07
CA LEU A 695 -8.13 -8.79 -5.40
C LEU A 695 -8.92 -7.87 -4.46
N LYS A 696 -8.37 -7.59 -3.29
CA LYS A 696 -8.90 -6.56 -2.39
C LYS A 696 -8.62 -5.17 -2.97
N HIS A 697 -9.39 -4.16 -2.52
CA HIS A 697 -9.23 -2.77 -2.97
C HIS A 697 -7.80 -2.19 -2.85
N ASN A 698 -7.00 -2.71 -1.90
CA ASN A 698 -5.63 -2.28 -1.62
C ASN A 698 -4.56 -3.19 -2.27
N GLU A 699 -4.98 -4.18 -3.06
CA GLU A 699 -4.13 -5.11 -3.82
C GLU A 699 -4.18 -4.70 -5.31
N ASN A 700 -4.04 -3.39 -5.56
CA ASN A 700 -4.28 -2.76 -6.85
C ASN A 700 -3.05 -2.70 -7.78
N PHE A 701 -1.95 -3.32 -7.37
CA PHE A 701 -0.75 -3.54 -8.19
C PHE A 701 -0.62 -5.02 -8.51
N ILE A 702 -0.68 -5.35 -9.80
CA ILE A 702 -0.49 -6.71 -10.30
C ILE A 702 0.51 -6.75 -11.45
N GLU A 703 1.32 -7.78 -11.46
CA GLU A 703 2.20 -8.14 -12.56
C GLU A 703 1.96 -9.61 -12.89
N MET A 704 1.59 -9.89 -14.14
CA MET A 704 1.29 -11.23 -14.65
C MET A 704 2.29 -11.58 -15.74
N LYS A 705 2.90 -12.78 -15.65
CA LYS A 705 3.90 -13.28 -16.59
C LYS A 705 3.36 -14.43 -17.41
N PHE A 706 3.51 -14.36 -18.72
CA PHE A 706 2.97 -15.32 -19.67
C PHE A 706 4.06 -15.95 -20.52
N SER A 707 3.88 -17.23 -20.84
CA SER A 707 4.74 -17.98 -21.75
C SER A 707 3.87 -18.84 -22.67
N ALA A 708 4.20 -18.86 -23.96
CA ALA A 708 3.61 -19.75 -24.94
C ALA A 708 4.28 -21.13 -24.99
N LEU A 709 5.30 -21.34 -24.13
CA LEU A 709 6.06 -22.59 -24.04
C LEU A 709 6.67 -23.02 -25.38
N ASP A 710 7.13 -22.06 -26.19
CA ASP A 710 7.96 -22.35 -27.36
C ASP A 710 9.40 -22.63 -26.90
N TYR A 711 9.77 -23.91 -26.87
CA TYR A 711 11.10 -24.36 -26.45
C TYR A 711 12.15 -24.23 -27.55
N ASP A 712 11.73 -24.25 -28.81
CA ASP A 712 12.65 -24.26 -29.94
C ASP A 712 13.21 -22.85 -30.15
N THR A 713 12.34 -21.85 -30.18
CA THR A 713 12.69 -20.47 -30.51
C THR A 713 12.01 -19.42 -29.61
N PRO A 714 12.19 -19.47 -28.27
CA PRO A 714 11.51 -18.56 -27.34
C PRO A 714 11.73 -17.08 -27.68
N GLN A 715 12.93 -16.70 -28.16
CA GLN A 715 13.28 -15.34 -28.57
C GLN A 715 12.48 -14.79 -29.76
N HIS A 716 11.84 -15.66 -30.54
CA HIS A 716 11.00 -15.29 -31.70
C HIS A 716 9.51 -15.30 -31.39
N THR A 717 9.14 -15.54 -30.13
CA THR A 717 7.75 -15.44 -29.68
C THR A 717 7.41 -13.99 -29.36
N HIS A 718 6.48 -13.42 -30.12
CA HIS A 718 5.89 -12.11 -29.87
C HIS A 718 4.60 -12.26 -29.09
N TYR A 719 4.34 -11.33 -28.18
CA TYR A 719 3.12 -11.27 -27.40
C TYR A 719 2.42 -9.94 -27.60
N ARG A 720 1.10 -9.96 -27.55
CA ARG A 720 0.32 -8.76 -27.34
C ARG A 720 -0.69 -8.97 -26.23
N TYR A 721 -0.94 -7.94 -25.45
CA TYR A 721 -1.92 -7.98 -24.38
C TYR A 721 -2.73 -6.69 -24.29
N ARG A 722 -3.92 -6.79 -23.71
CA ARG A 722 -4.74 -5.63 -23.33
C ARG A 722 -5.64 -5.99 -22.16
N LEU A 723 -5.88 -5.03 -21.28
CA LEU A 723 -6.86 -5.09 -20.22
C LEU A 723 -8.09 -4.31 -20.63
N GLU A 724 -9.18 -5.00 -20.93
CA GLU A 724 -10.44 -4.36 -21.34
C GLU A 724 -10.95 -3.43 -20.24
N GLY A 725 -11.30 -2.20 -20.63
CA GLY A 725 -11.70 -1.12 -19.72
C GLY A 725 -10.55 -0.19 -19.30
N VAL A 726 -9.29 -0.58 -19.51
CA VAL A 726 -8.10 0.25 -19.20
C VAL A 726 -7.32 0.58 -20.47
N ASP A 727 -6.95 -0.43 -21.26
CA ASP A 727 -6.17 -0.24 -22.48
C ASP A 727 -7.06 0.12 -23.68
N LYS A 728 -6.67 1.16 -24.43
CA LYS A 728 -7.37 1.55 -25.68
C LYS A 728 -6.93 0.74 -26.90
N THR A 729 -5.70 0.25 -26.89
CA THR A 729 -5.05 -0.49 -27.99
C THR A 729 -4.28 -1.68 -27.43
N TRP A 730 -3.93 -2.64 -28.27
CA TRP A 730 -3.06 -3.75 -27.89
C TRP A 730 -1.65 -3.25 -27.55
N ASN A 731 -1.12 -3.65 -26.40
CA ASN A 731 0.27 -3.48 -26.04
C ASN A 731 1.07 -4.63 -26.68
N LEU A 732 2.02 -4.30 -27.56
CA LEU A 732 2.88 -5.28 -28.22
C LEU A 732 4.20 -5.40 -27.45
N THR A 733 4.59 -6.63 -27.13
CA THR A 733 5.86 -6.93 -26.45
C THR A 733 6.58 -8.06 -27.15
N SER A 734 7.87 -7.87 -27.38
CA SER A 734 8.79 -8.88 -27.89
C SER A 734 10.01 -8.93 -26.99
N GLU A 735 9.94 -9.72 -25.93
CA GLU A 735 11.10 -9.92 -25.08
C GLU A 735 11.95 -11.06 -25.63
N PRO A 736 13.29 -10.92 -25.69
CA PRO A 736 14.16 -11.99 -26.16
C PRO A 736 14.25 -13.17 -25.17
N THR A 737 13.53 -13.12 -24.04
CA THR A 737 13.34 -14.21 -23.08
C THR A 737 12.20 -15.15 -23.48
N GLY A 738 11.32 -14.75 -24.40
CA GLY A 738 10.10 -15.49 -24.71
C GLY A 738 9.03 -15.45 -23.61
N ILE A 739 9.18 -14.59 -22.58
CA ILE A 739 8.17 -14.31 -21.57
C ILE A 739 7.57 -12.92 -21.82
N CYS A 740 6.24 -12.80 -21.68
CA CYS A 740 5.55 -11.52 -21.66
C CYS A 740 5.18 -11.13 -20.24
N THR A 741 5.50 -9.91 -19.83
CA THR A 741 5.10 -9.36 -18.54
C THR A 741 4.07 -8.25 -18.74
N ALA A 742 2.86 -8.42 -18.20
CA ALA A 742 1.83 -7.39 -18.16
C ALA A 742 1.70 -6.84 -16.74
N SER A 743 1.95 -5.55 -16.58
CA SER A 743 1.94 -4.87 -15.27
C SER A 743 0.89 -3.77 -15.25
N TYR A 744 -0.03 -3.85 -14.28
CA TYR A 744 -1.08 -2.84 -14.07
C TYR A 744 -0.99 -2.29 -12.65
N THR A 745 -0.96 -0.97 -12.56
CA THR A 745 -0.86 -0.24 -11.30
C THR A 745 -2.16 0.52 -11.02
N SER A 746 -2.50 0.66 -9.75
CA SER A 746 -3.64 1.48 -9.31
C SER A 746 -4.99 1.12 -9.95
N LEU A 747 -5.25 -0.18 -10.16
CA LEU A 747 -6.55 -0.64 -10.66
C LEU A 747 -7.69 -0.18 -9.74
N THR A 748 -8.66 0.51 -10.33
CA THR A 748 -9.87 0.92 -9.60
C THR A 748 -10.78 -0.29 -9.32
N PRO A 749 -11.63 -0.24 -8.28
CA PRO A 749 -12.62 -1.30 -8.06
C PRO A 749 -13.48 -1.55 -9.29
N GLY A 750 -13.60 -2.82 -9.68
CA GLY A 750 -14.26 -3.22 -10.92
C GLY A 750 -13.82 -4.60 -11.42
N THR A 751 -14.45 -5.05 -12.49
CA THR A 751 -14.11 -6.30 -13.18
C THR A 751 -13.50 -5.97 -14.53
N TYR A 752 -12.34 -6.56 -14.80
CA TYR A 752 -11.55 -6.37 -16.00
C TYR A 752 -11.27 -7.72 -16.66
N THR A 753 -11.08 -7.72 -17.98
CA THR A 753 -10.68 -8.91 -18.74
C THR A 753 -9.31 -8.65 -19.37
N LEU A 754 -8.29 -9.37 -18.91
CA LEU A 754 -6.97 -9.35 -19.52
C LEU A 754 -6.94 -10.37 -20.65
N GLN A 755 -6.66 -9.91 -21.87
CA GLN A 755 -6.49 -10.75 -23.05
C GLN A 755 -5.02 -10.77 -23.45
N VAL A 756 -4.46 -11.95 -23.71
CA VAL A 756 -3.08 -12.14 -24.16
C VAL A 756 -3.07 -13.05 -25.37
N GLN A 757 -2.29 -12.70 -26.39
CA GLN A 757 -2.06 -13.51 -27.57
C GLN A 757 -0.55 -13.68 -27.80
N ALA A 758 -0.18 -14.84 -28.34
CA ALA A 758 1.18 -15.11 -28.80
C ALA A 758 1.18 -15.36 -30.31
N ALA A 759 2.30 -15.02 -30.94
CA ALA A 759 2.58 -15.30 -32.34
C ALA A 759 4.07 -15.59 -32.51
N MET A 760 4.39 -16.43 -33.49
CA MET A 760 5.73 -16.59 -34.01
C MET A 760 5.98 -15.47 -35.03
N GLY A 761 6.89 -14.54 -34.73
CA GLY A 761 7.10 -13.36 -35.57
C GLY A 761 5.89 -12.42 -35.64
N SER A 762 5.66 -11.80 -36.80
CA SER A 762 4.73 -10.66 -36.93
C SER A 762 3.28 -11.00 -37.32
N THR A 763 2.97 -12.20 -37.85
CA THR A 763 1.58 -12.60 -38.22
C THR A 763 1.47 -14.09 -38.60
N PRO A 764 0.30 -14.74 -38.43
CA PRO A 764 -0.91 -14.29 -37.72
C PRO A 764 -0.86 -14.61 -36.23
N TRP A 765 -1.64 -13.86 -35.44
CA TRP A 765 -1.78 -14.06 -34.00
C TRP A 765 -2.62 -15.28 -33.66
N GLY A 766 -2.19 -16.06 -32.65
CA GLY A 766 -2.96 -17.17 -32.10
C GLY A 766 -4.24 -16.73 -31.37
N ALA A 767 -4.99 -17.69 -30.85
CA ALA A 767 -6.20 -17.41 -30.06
C ALA A 767 -5.86 -16.63 -28.77
N ALA A 768 -6.74 -15.71 -28.36
CA ALA A 768 -6.58 -14.96 -27.11
C ALA A 768 -6.83 -15.87 -25.90
N ALA A 769 -5.88 -15.87 -24.97
CA ALA A 769 -6.08 -16.38 -23.62
C ALA A 769 -6.62 -15.25 -22.74
N GLU A 770 -7.66 -15.54 -21.96
CA GLU A 770 -8.37 -14.55 -21.16
C GLU A 770 -8.27 -14.84 -19.66
N TRP A 771 -8.11 -13.78 -18.86
CA TRP A 771 -8.17 -13.82 -17.41
C TRP A 771 -9.09 -12.71 -16.89
N GLN A 772 -10.06 -13.08 -16.06
CA GLN A 772 -10.94 -12.14 -15.40
C GLN A 772 -10.30 -11.66 -14.09
N ILE A 773 -10.16 -10.35 -13.92
CA ILE A 773 -9.55 -9.72 -12.73
C ILE A 773 -10.62 -8.88 -12.06
N THR A 774 -10.96 -9.20 -10.81
CA THR A 774 -11.96 -8.46 -10.03
C THR A 774 -11.31 -7.80 -8.83
N VAL A 775 -11.36 -6.47 -8.79
CA VAL A 775 -10.89 -5.66 -7.66
C VAL A 775 -12.10 -5.23 -6.84
N GLU A 776 -12.18 -5.69 -5.60
CA GLU A 776 -13.28 -5.36 -4.69
C GLU A 776 -13.28 -3.88 -4.29
N PRO A 777 -14.45 -3.25 -4.08
CA PRO A 777 -14.52 -1.90 -3.52
C PRO A 777 -14.13 -1.91 -2.03
N PRO A 778 -13.54 -0.82 -1.50
CA PRO A 778 -13.31 -0.70 -0.07
C PRO A 778 -14.64 -0.66 0.69
N LEU A 779 -14.63 -1.10 1.95
CA LEU A 779 -15.84 -1.17 2.79
C LEU A 779 -16.60 0.17 2.83
N TRP A 780 -15.89 1.32 2.87
CA TRP A 780 -16.47 2.67 2.90
C TRP A 780 -17.04 3.17 1.56
N LYS A 781 -16.85 2.46 0.45
CA LYS A 781 -17.45 2.78 -0.86
C LYS A 781 -18.52 1.76 -1.28
N THR A 782 -18.95 0.89 -0.37
CA THR A 782 -20.05 -0.05 -0.61
C THR A 782 -21.40 0.66 -0.54
N TRP A 783 -22.43 0.10 -1.18
CA TRP A 783 -23.78 0.67 -1.18
C TRP A 783 -24.37 0.79 0.24
N TRP A 784 -24.07 -0.17 1.13
CA TRP A 784 -24.52 -0.14 2.52
C TRP A 784 -23.74 0.89 3.35
N ALA A 785 -22.47 1.16 3.06
CA ALA A 785 -21.75 2.27 3.68
C ALA A 785 -22.36 3.62 3.28
N TYR A 786 -22.74 3.80 2.02
CA TYR A 786 -23.50 4.97 1.59
C TYR A 786 -24.87 5.08 2.29
N ALA A 787 -25.56 3.96 2.53
CA ALA A 787 -26.78 3.94 3.34
C ALA A 787 -26.51 4.37 4.79
N ILE A 788 -25.44 3.89 5.42
CA ILE A 788 -25.02 4.33 6.76
C ILE A 788 -24.65 5.81 6.77
N TYR A 789 -23.93 6.32 5.75
CA TYR A 789 -23.62 7.75 5.64
C TYR A 789 -24.87 8.58 5.48
N LEU A 790 -25.85 8.11 4.70
CA LEU A 790 -27.13 8.77 4.57
C LEU A 790 -27.88 8.77 5.90
N ILE A 791 -27.92 7.63 6.61
CA ILE A 791 -28.55 7.55 7.93
C ILE A 791 -27.83 8.44 8.94
N ALA A 792 -26.51 8.44 8.98
CA ALA A 792 -25.72 9.28 9.85
C ALA A 792 -25.88 10.77 9.49
N ALA A 793 -25.97 11.11 8.21
CA ALA A 793 -26.25 12.47 7.76
C ALA A 793 -27.69 12.89 8.08
N LEU A 794 -28.68 11.99 7.97
CA LEU A 794 -30.06 12.23 8.38
C LEU A 794 -30.20 12.30 9.89
N ALA A 795 -29.44 11.51 10.65
CA ALA A 795 -29.40 11.55 12.11
C ALA A 795 -28.66 12.79 12.61
N LEU A 796 -27.58 13.20 11.95
CA LEU A 796 -26.88 14.45 12.20
C LEU A 796 -27.76 15.64 11.80
N LEU A 797 -28.46 15.57 10.67
CA LEU A 797 -29.42 16.57 10.25
C LEU A 797 -30.59 16.62 11.23
N TYR A 798 -31.12 15.47 11.65
CA TYR A 798 -32.14 15.37 12.69
C TYR A 798 -31.62 15.93 14.01
N TYR A 799 -30.37 15.64 14.38
CA TYR A 799 -29.74 16.16 15.59
C TYR A 799 -29.46 17.66 15.48
N ILE A 800 -29.06 18.19 14.33
CA ILE A 800 -28.91 19.63 14.05
C ILE A 800 -30.27 20.29 14.04
N ILE A 801 -31.29 19.64 13.47
CA ILE A 801 -32.68 20.09 13.51
C ILE A 801 -33.17 20.05 14.95
N GLU A 802 -32.85 19.03 15.75
CA GLU A 802 -33.19 18.95 17.17
C GLU A 802 -32.40 19.96 17.98
N LEU A 803 -31.12 20.25 17.68
CA LEU A 803 -30.35 21.32 18.31
C LEU A 803 -30.86 22.69 17.89
N TYR A 804 -31.29 22.86 16.64
CA TYR A 804 -31.88 24.09 16.13
C TYR A 804 -33.29 24.27 16.68
N ILE A 805 -34.09 23.21 16.80
CA ILE A 805 -35.40 23.20 17.44
C ILE A 805 -35.23 23.34 18.94
N ALA A 806 -34.21 22.77 19.58
CA ALA A 806 -33.94 22.91 21.00
C ALA A 806 -33.35 24.28 21.31
N ASP A 807 -32.53 24.87 20.44
CA ASP A 807 -32.07 26.26 20.54
C ASP A 807 -33.23 27.21 20.24
N LYS A 808 -34.09 26.93 19.25
CA LYS A 808 -35.28 27.72 18.97
C LYS A 808 -36.37 27.53 20.02
N ARG A 809 -36.53 26.34 20.61
CA ARG A 809 -37.41 26.08 21.76
C ARG A 809 -36.80 26.65 23.01
N SER A 810 -35.49 26.63 23.21
CA SER A 810 -34.80 27.28 24.33
C SER A 810 -34.86 28.78 24.19
N ARG A 811 -34.76 29.34 22.97
CA ARG A 811 -34.96 30.77 22.69
C ARG A 811 -36.42 31.16 22.75
N MET A 812 -37.35 30.35 22.26
CA MET A 812 -38.79 30.63 22.33
C MET A 812 -39.34 30.39 23.72
N MET A 813 -38.80 29.42 24.47
CA MET A 813 -39.05 29.24 25.90
C MET A 813 -38.32 30.30 26.70
N ALA A 814 -37.10 30.70 26.37
CA ALA A 814 -36.43 31.82 27.01
C ALA A 814 -37.03 33.16 26.59
N GLU A 815 -37.72 33.27 25.46
CA GLU A 815 -38.44 34.47 25.02
C GLU A 815 -39.84 34.46 25.61
N GLN A 816 -40.52 33.32 25.72
CA GLN A 816 -41.78 33.17 26.46
C GLN A 816 -41.55 33.26 27.96
N GLU A 817 -40.44 32.73 28.47
CA GLU A 817 -39.98 32.85 29.84
C GLU A 817 -39.40 34.23 30.03
N ASN A 818 -38.68 34.88 29.11
CA ASN A 818 -38.33 36.30 29.25
C ASN A 818 -39.56 37.20 29.05
N LEU A 819 -40.60 36.83 28.32
CA LEU A 819 -41.86 37.61 28.24
C LEU A 819 -42.74 37.33 29.44
N LYS A 820 -42.72 36.12 29.99
CA LYS A 820 -43.44 35.73 31.20
C LYS A 820 -42.72 36.24 32.42
N ARG A 821 -41.39 36.22 32.43
CA ARG A 821 -40.45 36.78 33.41
C ARG A 821 -40.26 38.26 33.18
N GLN A 822 -40.45 38.83 32.01
CA GLN A 822 -40.64 40.29 31.85
C GLN A 822 -42.05 40.66 32.23
N LYS A 823 -43.08 39.83 32.02
CA LYS A 823 -44.42 40.12 32.56
C LYS A 823 -44.48 39.91 34.06
N GLU A 824 -43.76 38.94 34.61
CA GLU A 824 -43.67 38.60 36.03
C GLU A 824 -42.64 39.48 36.71
N GLN A 825 -41.53 39.87 36.09
CA GLN A 825 -40.63 40.93 36.56
C GLN A 825 -41.26 42.28 36.33
N HIS A 826 -42.05 42.53 35.29
CA HIS A 826 -42.83 43.76 35.20
C HIS A 826 -43.97 43.71 36.20
N LEU A 827 -44.58 42.56 36.49
CA LEU A 827 -45.56 42.42 37.58
C LEU A 827 -44.91 42.48 38.95
N ASP A 828 -43.69 41.97 39.13
CA ASP A 828 -42.95 41.89 40.38
C ASP A 828 -42.14 43.15 40.61
N GLU A 829 -41.71 43.86 39.58
CA GLU A 829 -41.17 45.21 39.59
C GLU A 829 -42.32 46.20 39.70
N LEU A 830 -43.49 45.97 39.09
CA LEU A 830 -44.69 46.74 39.42
C LEU A 830 -45.15 46.44 40.84
N LYS A 831 -45.11 45.19 41.34
CA LYS A 831 -45.40 44.88 42.75
C LYS A 831 -44.30 45.40 43.67
N PHE A 832 -43.03 45.34 43.29
CA PHE A 832 -41.89 45.79 44.09
C PHE A 832 -41.79 47.31 44.07
N ARG A 833 -42.00 47.98 42.93
CA ARG A 833 -42.25 49.42 42.89
C ARG A 833 -43.54 49.74 43.62
N PHE A 834 -44.61 48.96 43.51
CA PHE A 834 -45.83 49.21 44.29
C PHE A 834 -45.55 49.07 45.78
N PHE A 835 -44.81 48.07 46.26
CA PHE A 835 -44.50 47.86 47.68
C PHE A 835 -43.35 48.74 48.20
N THR A 836 -42.38 49.09 47.36
CA THR A 836 -41.26 49.99 47.68
C THR A 836 -41.72 51.45 47.58
N ASN A 837 -42.52 51.79 46.57
CA ASN A 837 -43.23 53.08 46.52
C ASN A 837 -44.27 53.15 47.62
N ILE A 838 -45.04 52.11 47.96
CA ILE A 838 -45.90 52.11 49.16
C ILE A 838 -45.05 52.24 50.42
N SER A 839 -43.92 51.54 50.53
CA SER A 839 -43.06 51.68 51.71
C SER A 839 -42.46 53.08 51.79
N HIS A 840 -42.07 53.70 50.67
CA HIS A 840 -41.60 55.08 50.62
C HIS A 840 -42.74 56.09 50.83
N GLU A 841 -43.91 55.89 50.26
CA GLU A 841 -45.13 56.69 50.39
C GLU A 841 -45.81 56.49 51.75
N LEU A 842 -45.51 55.43 52.49
CA LEU A 842 -45.91 55.27 53.90
C LEU A 842 -44.82 55.85 54.82
N ARG A 843 -43.54 55.63 54.52
CA ARG A 843 -42.41 56.15 55.31
C ARG A 843 -42.28 57.66 55.24
N THR A 844 -42.59 58.29 54.11
CA THR A 844 -42.50 59.74 53.90
C THR A 844 -43.56 60.49 54.74
N PRO A 845 -44.87 60.15 54.70
CA PRO A 845 -45.82 60.74 55.63
C PRO A 845 -45.59 60.28 57.07
N LEU A 846 -45.14 59.05 57.33
CA LEU A 846 -44.78 58.64 58.70
C LEU A 846 -43.62 59.46 59.26
N ALA A 847 -42.60 59.79 58.46
CA ALA A 847 -41.49 60.67 58.88
C ALA A 847 -41.98 62.12 59.06
N LEU A 848 -42.84 62.61 58.16
CA LEU A 848 -43.50 63.91 58.29
C LEU A 848 -44.54 63.97 59.43
N ILE A 849 -44.94 62.83 60.01
CA ILE A 849 -45.78 62.74 61.22
C ILE A 849 -44.89 62.62 62.47
N ILE A 850 -43.90 61.71 62.45
CA ILE A 850 -43.03 61.41 63.59
C ILE A 850 -42.16 62.63 63.95
N THR A 851 -41.51 63.27 62.97
CA THR A 851 -40.57 64.37 63.24
C THR A 851 -41.26 65.60 63.84
N PRO A 852 -42.44 66.06 63.36
CA PRO A 852 -43.21 67.09 64.04
C PRO A 852 -43.84 66.63 65.35
N LEU A 853 -44.27 65.35 65.49
CA LEU A 853 -44.74 64.81 66.78
C LEU A 853 -43.65 64.87 67.84
N GLU A 854 -42.41 64.49 67.50
CA GLU A 854 -41.27 64.52 68.42
C GLU A 854 -40.92 65.97 68.83
N LEU A 855 -41.04 66.93 67.90
CA LEU A 855 -40.92 68.36 68.17
C LEU A 855 -42.07 68.90 69.04
N LEU A 856 -43.30 68.43 68.85
CA LEU A 856 -44.46 68.78 69.67
C LEU A 856 -44.40 68.18 71.07
N ILE A 857 -43.99 66.91 71.22
CA ILE A 857 -43.74 66.28 72.53
C ILE A 857 -42.63 67.01 73.29
N ARG A 858 -41.58 67.50 72.59
CA ARG A 858 -40.54 68.34 73.19
C ARG A 858 -41.02 69.75 73.57
N LYS A 859 -42.02 70.31 72.88
CA LYS A 859 -42.57 71.66 73.13
C LYS A 859 -43.84 71.66 73.99
N ALA A 860 -44.49 70.53 74.24
CA ALA A 860 -45.74 70.42 74.99
C ALA A 860 -45.52 70.36 76.51
N GLY A 861 -46.23 71.20 77.26
CA GLY A 861 -46.14 71.29 78.73
C GLY A 861 -47.22 70.52 79.51
N ASP A 862 -48.25 69.96 78.87
CA ASP A 862 -49.37 69.24 79.51
C ASP A 862 -49.18 67.71 79.46
N SER A 863 -49.23 67.04 80.63
CA SER A 863 -48.89 65.61 80.77
C SER A 863 -49.94 64.66 80.20
N ALA A 864 -51.21 65.05 80.17
CA ALA A 864 -52.27 64.22 79.60
C ALA A 864 -52.19 64.18 78.07
N LEU A 865 -51.93 65.34 77.45
CA LEU A 865 -51.68 65.45 76.01
C LEU A 865 -50.41 64.71 75.60
N LYS A 866 -49.36 64.82 76.43
CA LYS A 866 -48.10 64.11 76.20
C LYS A 866 -48.28 62.58 76.20
N SER A 867 -49.05 62.03 77.15
CA SER A 867 -49.33 60.59 77.20
C SER A 867 -50.11 60.10 75.98
N GLU A 868 -51.11 60.85 75.51
CA GLU A 868 -51.84 60.51 74.27
C GLU A 868 -50.92 60.61 73.04
N LEU A 869 -50.10 61.65 72.93
CA LEU A 869 -49.13 61.79 71.84
C LEU A 869 -48.07 60.67 71.87
N GLU A 870 -47.63 60.22 73.04
CA GLU A 870 -46.72 59.09 73.21
C GLU A 870 -47.36 57.75 72.80
N LYS A 871 -48.66 57.54 73.07
CA LYS A 871 -49.39 56.36 72.57
C LYS A 871 -49.51 56.37 71.05
N ILE A 872 -49.80 57.52 70.45
CA ILE A 872 -49.88 57.68 68.99
C ILE A 872 -48.50 57.46 68.34
N LEU A 873 -47.44 57.98 68.96
CA LEU A 873 -46.06 57.72 68.55
C LEU A 873 -45.68 56.24 68.68
N GLY A 874 -46.15 55.57 69.74
CA GLY A 874 -46.02 54.12 69.93
C GLY A 874 -46.66 53.31 68.81
N ASN A 875 -47.91 53.62 68.48
CA ASN A 875 -48.62 52.97 67.36
C ASN A 875 -47.95 53.25 66.01
N ALA A 876 -47.45 54.46 65.77
CA ALA A 876 -46.72 54.80 64.55
C ALA A 876 -45.39 54.03 64.43
N ARG A 877 -44.68 53.83 65.55
CA ARG A 877 -43.45 53.02 65.62
C ARG A 877 -43.74 51.53 65.48
N ASP A 878 -44.84 51.03 66.01
CA ASP A 878 -45.27 49.64 65.84
C ASP A 878 -45.62 49.31 64.39
N LEU A 879 -46.30 50.25 63.70
CA LEU A 879 -46.51 50.18 62.25
C LEU A 879 -45.18 50.14 61.49
N LEU A 880 -44.23 50.99 61.87
CA LEU A 880 -42.89 50.98 61.27
C LEU A 880 -42.13 49.66 61.55
N ARG A 881 -42.28 49.08 62.75
CA ARG A 881 -41.69 47.79 63.13
C ARG A 881 -42.29 46.63 62.33
N LEU A 882 -43.61 46.59 62.15
CA LEU A 882 -44.30 45.60 61.31
C LEU A 882 -43.88 45.72 59.84
N VAL A 883 -43.76 46.94 59.33
CA VAL A 883 -43.23 47.20 57.99
C VAL A 883 -41.79 46.69 57.86
N ASN A 884 -40.94 46.91 58.86
CA ASN A 884 -39.56 46.41 58.84
C ASN A 884 -39.46 44.88 58.97
N GLN A 885 -40.28 44.23 59.80
CA GLN A 885 -40.31 42.76 59.91
C GLN A 885 -40.79 42.09 58.60
N LEU A 886 -41.71 42.72 57.88
CA LEU A 886 -42.12 42.29 56.55
C LEU A 886 -40.98 42.38 55.53
N LEU A 887 -40.11 43.38 55.67
CA LEU A 887 -38.93 43.57 54.83
C LEU A 887 -37.82 42.56 55.14
N ASP A 888 -37.56 42.24 56.40
CA ASP A 888 -36.57 41.22 56.80
C ASP A 888 -36.98 39.82 56.31
N PHE A 889 -38.28 39.50 56.33
CA PHE A 889 -38.83 38.27 55.74
C PHE A 889 -38.51 38.15 54.24
N ARG A 890 -38.75 39.21 53.46
CA ARG A 890 -38.49 39.21 52.00
C ARG A 890 -36.99 39.19 51.67
N ARG A 891 -36.09 39.61 52.57
CA ARG A 891 -34.63 39.49 52.42
C ARG A 891 -34.12 38.06 52.59
N LEU A 892 -34.66 37.32 53.56
CA LEU A 892 -34.28 35.94 53.86
C LEU A 892 -34.74 34.97 52.75
N GLU A 893 -35.92 35.18 52.14
CA GLU A 893 -36.40 34.38 50.99
C GLU A 893 -35.60 34.62 49.69
N GLN A 894 -35.04 35.82 49.51
CA GLN A 894 -34.22 36.15 48.33
C GLN A 894 -32.76 35.69 48.44
N LYS A 895 -32.40 34.91 49.48
CA LYS A 895 -31.02 34.43 49.77
C LYS A 895 -29.99 35.55 49.93
N GLY A 896 -30.41 36.76 50.28
CA GLY A 896 -29.53 37.92 50.48
C GLY A 896 -28.91 38.03 51.87
N GLU A 897 -29.34 37.21 52.83
CA GLU A 897 -28.87 37.22 54.22
C GLU A 897 -27.65 36.30 54.39
N GLN A 898 -26.52 36.82 54.90
CA GLN A 898 -25.28 36.04 55.10
C GLN A 898 -24.93 35.88 56.59
N LEU A 899 -24.26 34.77 56.93
CA LEU A 899 -23.74 34.51 58.28
C LEU A 899 -22.51 35.36 58.58
N LYS A 900 -22.45 35.88 59.81
CA LYS A 900 -21.27 36.52 60.39
C LYS A 900 -20.78 35.67 61.55
N LEU A 901 -19.90 34.71 61.23
CA LEU A 901 -19.37 33.77 62.21
C LEU A 901 -18.39 34.47 63.17
N SER A 902 -18.54 34.21 64.47
CA SER A 902 -17.71 34.74 65.55
C SER A 902 -17.30 33.61 66.49
N ILE A 903 -16.15 33.74 67.16
CA ILE A 903 -15.70 32.75 68.17
C ILE A 903 -16.42 33.06 69.49
N VAL A 904 -17.15 32.09 70.02
CA VAL A 904 -18.02 32.23 71.20
C VAL A 904 -17.67 31.15 72.22
N GLN A 905 -17.53 31.53 73.50
CA GLN A 905 -17.49 30.57 74.62
C GLN A 905 -18.90 29.98 74.79
N ILE A 906 -19.07 28.71 74.44
CA ILE A 906 -20.41 28.16 74.22
C ILE A 906 -21.21 27.99 75.51
N LYS A 907 -20.53 27.68 76.62
CA LYS A 907 -21.19 27.47 77.91
C LYS A 907 -21.77 28.78 78.48
N PRO A 908 -20.97 29.86 78.65
CA PRO A 908 -21.52 31.16 79.07
C PRO A 908 -22.62 31.66 78.13
N PHE A 909 -22.44 31.51 76.81
CA PHE A 909 -23.43 31.98 75.83
C PHE A 909 -24.81 31.29 75.99
N ILE A 910 -24.85 29.97 76.18
CA ILE A 910 -26.11 29.24 76.38
C ILE A 910 -26.71 29.59 77.75
N GLU A 911 -25.89 29.61 78.80
CA GLU A 911 -26.35 29.92 80.16
C GLU A 911 -26.93 31.35 80.25
N ASP A 912 -26.31 32.35 79.61
CA ASP A 912 -26.80 33.73 79.57
C ASP A 912 -28.15 33.87 78.88
N ASN A 913 -28.33 33.19 77.73
CA ASN A 913 -29.60 33.20 77.00
C ASN A 913 -30.72 32.50 77.78
N VAL A 914 -30.42 31.44 78.52
CA VAL A 914 -31.40 30.75 79.37
C VAL A 914 -31.72 31.56 80.62
N ASN A 915 -30.71 32.16 81.27
CA ASN A 915 -30.86 32.98 82.47
C ASN A 915 -31.71 34.23 82.23
N HIS A 916 -31.71 34.78 81.00
CA HIS A 916 -32.59 35.89 80.62
C HIS A 916 -34.09 35.58 80.82
N PHE A 917 -34.49 34.31 80.71
CA PHE A 917 -35.87 33.85 80.93
C PHE A 917 -36.15 33.43 82.37
N GLY A 918 -35.15 33.43 83.26
CA GLY A 918 -35.28 33.08 84.68
C GLY A 918 -36.38 33.87 85.42
N PRO A 919 -36.44 35.21 85.32
CA PRO A 919 -37.49 36.01 85.98
C PRO A 919 -38.90 35.66 85.51
N LEU A 920 -39.08 35.42 84.22
CA LEU A 920 -40.38 35.05 83.63
C LEU A 920 -40.79 33.62 84.03
N ALA A 921 -39.83 32.70 84.18
CA ALA A 921 -40.10 31.33 84.65
C ALA A 921 -40.56 31.33 86.10
N HIS A 922 -39.92 32.18 86.93
CA HIS A 922 -40.30 32.38 88.32
C HIS A 922 -41.69 33.03 88.46
N GLU A 923 -42.01 34.03 87.63
CA GLU A 923 -43.34 34.68 87.61
C GLU A 923 -44.47 33.71 87.23
N ARG A 924 -44.19 32.73 86.35
CA ARG A 924 -45.15 31.73 85.89
C ARG A 924 -45.07 30.38 86.61
N HIS A 925 -44.30 30.28 87.69
CA HIS A 925 -44.06 29.06 88.47
C HIS A 925 -43.70 27.82 87.61
N ILE A 926 -42.84 28.01 86.61
CA ILE A 926 -42.31 26.93 85.76
C ILE A 926 -40.86 26.65 86.17
N GLY A 927 -40.52 25.38 86.41
CA GLY A 927 -39.15 24.99 86.75
C GLY A 927 -38.24 25.08 85.52
N LEU A 928 -37.21 25.93 85.56
CA LEU A 928 -36.24 26.08 84.47
C LEU A 928 -34.86 25.53 84.91
N SER A 929 -34.35 24.54 84.18
CA SER A 929 -33.02 23.97 84.42
C SER A 929 -32.14 24.01 83.18
N CYS A 930 -30.85 24.28 83.38
CA CYS A 930 -29.84 24.26 82.32
C CYS A 930 -28.71 23.31 82.70
N GLU A 931 -28.47 22.29 81.88
CA GLU A 931 -27.40 21.31 82.05
C GLU A 931 -26.44 21.42 80.85
N CYS A 932 -25.26 22.01 81.07
CA CYS A 932 -24.27 22.22 80.03
C CYS A 932 -23.00 21.40 80.30
N ALA A 933 -22.76 20.38 79.46
CA ALA A 933 -21.65 19.44 79.57
C ALA A 933 -20.31 19.96 79.00
N PHE A 934 -20.30 21.17 78.42
CA PHE A 934 -19.09 21.84 77.96
C PHE A 934 -18.28 22.44 79.13
N GLY A 935 -16.97 22.62 78.93
CA GLY A 935 -16.08 23.39 79.81
C GLY A 935 -16.31 24.90 79.68
N GLN A 936 -15.88 25.69 80.68
CA GLN A 936 -15.99 27.16 80.61
C GLN A 936 -15.19 27.77 79.45
N GLU A 937 -14.08 27.13 79.08
CA GLU A 937 -13.14 27.61 78.05
C GLU A 937 -13.39 27.00 76.66
N ASP A 938 -14.49 26.25 76.47
CA ASP A 938 -14.79 25.63 75.17
C ASP A 938 -15.30 26.68 74.16
N LEU A 939 -14.51 26.91 73.11
CA LEU A 939 -14.73 27.94 72.09
C LEU A 939 -15.24 27.35 70.77
N PHE A 940 -16.30 27.94 70.21
CA PHE A 940 -16.89 27.52 68.94
C PHE A 940 -17.19 28.70 68.01
N ARG A 941 -17.15 28.47 66.69
CA ARG A 941 -17.45 29.49 65.67
C ARG A 941 -18.91 29.43 65.24
N LEU A 942 -19.70 30.45 65.57
CA LEU A 942 -21.11 30.59 65.14
C LEU A 942 -21.52 32.08 65.07
N ASP A 943 -22.66 32.38 64.43
CA ASP A 943 -23.21 33.74 64.42
C ASP A 943 -24.06 33.96 65.68
N ALA A 944 -23.46 34.65 66.66
CA ALA A 944 -24.04 34.83 67.99
C ALA A 944 -25.39 35.58 67.94
N GLU A 945 -25.55 36.55 67.04
CA GLU A 945 -26.79 37.34 66.94
C GLU A 945 -27.94 36.49 66.41
N LYS A 946 -27.70 35.72 65.35
CA LYS A 946 -28.72 34.84 64.76
C LYS A 946 -29.05 33.67 65.69
N MET A 947 -28.05 33.08 66.34
CA MET A 947 -28.28 32.01 67.32
C MET A 947 -29.00 32.49 68.58
N THR A 948 -28.76 33.72 69.03
CA THR A 948 -29.55 34.36 70.11
C THR A 948 -31.02 34.48 69.70
N ARG A 949 -31.31 34.91 68.46
CA ARG A 949 -32.69 34.96 67.94
C ARG A 949 -33.33 33.57 67.87
N VAL A 950 -32.56 32.53 67.53
CA VAL A 950 -33.03 31.14 67.52
C VAL A 950 -33.42 30.68 68.92
N LEU A 951 -32.51 30.80 69.89
CA LEU A 951 -32.74 30.38 71.27
C LEU A 951 -33.89 31.16 71.92
N ASN A 952 -33.98 32.49 71.71
CA ASN A 952 -35.05 33.31 72.26
C ASN A 952 -36.43 32.93 71.71
N ASN A 953 -36.54 32.60 70.42
CA ASN A 953 -37.83 32.15 69.86
C ASN A 953 -38.25 30.79 70.43
N LEU A 954 -37.32 29.85 70.59
CA LEU A 954 -37.63 28.52 71.15
C LEU A 954 -37.96 28.58 72.64
N LEU A 955 -37.19 29.33 73.43
CA LEU A 955 -37.42 29.52 74.85
C LEU A 955 -38.71 30.31 75.11
N SER A 956 -38.98 31.38 74.36
CA SER A 956 -40.25 32.12 74.49
C SER A 956 -41.46 31.24 74.16
N ASN A 957 -41.35 30.35 73.15
CA ASN A 957 -42.40 29.38 72.86
C ASN A 957 -42.55 28.34 73.99
N ALA A 958 -41.47 27.75 74.48
CA ALA A 958 -41.52 26.80 75.61
C ALA A 958 -42.20 27.42 76.85
N MET A 959 -41.88 28.68 77.16
CA MET A 959 -42.45 29.44 78.29
C MET A 959 -43.92 29.82 78.10
N LYS A 960 -44.37 29.91 76.84
CA LYS A 960 -45.75 30.24 76.49
C LYS A 960 -46.67 29.03 76.57
N PHE A 961 -46.17 27.83 76.26
CA PHE A 961 -46.98 26.61 76.10
C PHE A 961 -46.79 25.58 77.21
N THR A 962 -45.94 25.87 78.20
CA THR A 962 -45.82 25.08 79.44
C THR A 962 -46.76 25.66 80.51
N PRO A 963 -47.67 24.86 81.09
CA PRO A 963 -48.52 25.32 82.18
C PRO A 963 -47.76 25.46 83.50
N GLU A 964 -48.38 26.16 84.44
CA GLU A 964 -47.86 26.36 85.80
C GLU A 964 -47.50 25.03 86.48
N GLY A 965 -46.34 24.96 87.14
CA GLY A 965 -45.82 23.73 87.76
C GLY A 965 -45.10 22.76 86.82
N GLY A 966 -45.07 23.06 85.51
CA GLY A 966 -44.29 22.31 84.52
C GLY A 966 -42.79 22.59 84.59
N PHE A 967 -42.01 21.85 83.79
CA PHE A 967 -40.55 21.97 83.73
C PHE A 967 -40.08 22.22 82.30
N ILE A 968 -39.08 23.10 82.18
CA ILE A 968 -38.32 23.35 80.96
C ILE A 968 -36.86 23.04 81.26
N THR A 969 -36.27 22.18 80.47
CA THR A 969 -34.89 21.72 80.62
C THR A 969 -34.12 21.97 79.33
N VAL A 970 -33.03 22.71 79.45
CA VAL A 970 -32.08 22.96 78.37
C VAL A 970 -30.83 22.11 78.61
N GLN A 971 -30.52 21.22 77.66
CA GLN A 971 -29.36 20.35 77.71
C GLN A 971 -28.41 20.67 76.55
N ALA A 972 -27.16 20.97 76.87
CA ALA A 972 -26.14 21.23 75.86
C ALA A 972 -24.93 20.31 76.07
N GLY A 973 -24.44 19.69 74.99
CA GLY A 973 -23.27 18.82 75.06
C GLY A 973 -22.69 18.47 73.70
N TRP A 974 -21.48 17.91 73.73
CA TRP A 974 -20.80 17.41 72.54
C TRP A 974 -21.39 16.06 72.14
N GLN A 975 -21.77 15.92 70.87
CA GLN A 975 -22.19 14.65 70.31
C GLN A 975 -21.12 14.14 69.35
N GLU A 976 -20.48 13.01 69.70
CA GLU A 976 -19.66 12.23 68.79
C GLU A 976 -20.51 11.19 68.08
N SER A 977 -20.35 11.09 66.76
CA SER A 977 -20.95 10.03 65.98
C SER A 977 -20.20 8.72 66.25
N SER A 978 -20.95 7.66 66.59
CA SER A 978 -20.39 6.32 66.83
C SER A 978 -19.64 5.80 65.58
N PRO A 979 -18.68 4.86 65.71
CA PRO A 979 -17.89 4.35 64.58
C PRO A 979 -18.67 3.67 63.44
N ALA A 980 -20.00 3.57 63.55
CA ALA A 980 -20.88 2.93 62.57
C ALA A 980 -22.12 3.78 62.19
N GLY A 981 -22.09 5.12 62.34
CA GLY A 981 -23.18 5.99 61.90
C GLY A 981 -22.70 7.31 61.28
N GLU A 982 -23.12 7.60 60.05
CA GLU A 982 -22.83 8.84 59.33
C GLU A 982 -23.61 10.02 59.95
N GLY A 983 -22.91 10.86 60.70
CA GLY A 983 -23.39 12.17 61.16
C GLY A 983 -22.21 13.06 61.55
N PRO A 984 -22.24 14.38 61.31
CA PRO A 984 -21.14 15.25 61.70
C PRO A 984 -21.09 15.40 63.23
N ASN A 985 -19.91 15.27 63.81
CA ASN A 985 -19.69 15.63 65.21
C ASN A 985 -20.07 17.11 65.40
N GLY A 986 -20.65 17.46 66.55
CA GLY A 986 -21.16 18.81 66.71
C GLY A 986 -21.74 19.15 68.07
N ILE A 987 -22.15 20.41 68.18
CA ILE A 987 -22.80 20.97 69.37
C ILE A 987 -24.27 20.57 69.32
N ARG A 988 -24.71 19.80 70.30
CA ARG A 988 -26.12 19.46 70.46
C ARG A 988 -26.73 20.30 71.57
N ILE A 989 -27.77 21.06 71.26
CA ILE A 989 -28.55 21.85 72.22
C ILE A 989 -30.00 21.39 72.16
N THR A 990 -30.54 20.96 73.28
CA THR A 990 -31.90 20.43 73.37
C THR A 990 -32.72 21.27 74.33
N VAL A 991 -33.83 21.84 73.85
CA VAL A 991 -34.80 22.58 74.68
C VAL A 991 -36.03 21.69 74.83
N SER A 992 -36.30 21.23 76.04
CA SER A 992 -37.40 20.31 76.34
C SER A 992 -38.36 20.95 77.32
N ASP A 993 -39.65 20.91 77.02
CA ASP A 993 -40.72 21.34 77.91
C ASP A 993 -41.67 20.18 78.25
N THR A 994 -42.40 20.31 79.36
CA THR A 994 -43.48 19.38 79.75
C THR A 994 -44.87 19.95 79.45
N GLY A 995 -44.97 20.81 78.42
CA GLY A 995 -46.19 21.53 78.04
C GLY A 995 -47.22 20.68 77.28
N ILE A 996 -48.12 21.36 76.57
CA ILE A 996 -49.28 20.72 75.90
C ILE A 996 -48.90 19.72 74.79
N GLY A 997 -47.66 19.77 74.28
CA GLY A 997 -47.20 18.95 73.17
C GLY A 997 -47.83 19.34 71.82
N ILE A 998 -47.28 18.82 70.73
CA ILE A 998 -47.68 19.11 69.34
C ILE A 998 -48.21 17.81 68.70
N PRO A 999 -49.40 17.82 68.05
CA PRO A 999 -49.92 16.66 67.32
C PRO A 999 -48.99 16.18 66.21
N ALA A 1000 -48.92 14.86 65.99
CA ALA A 1000 -48.00 14.25 65.03
C ALA A 1000 -48.24 14.70 63.57
N GLU A 1001 -49.48 15.08 63.24
CA GLU A 1001 -49.84 15.63 61.92
C GLU A 1001 -49.27 17.03 61.67
N ASP A 1002 -49.16 17.83 62.73
CA ASP A 1002 -48.67 19.21 62.64
C ASP A 1002 -47.15 19.33 62.70
N LEU A 1003 -46.44 18.32 63.24
CA LEU A 1003 -44.97 18.34 63.36
C LEU A 1003 -44.24 18.61 62.04
N LYS A 1004 -44.84 18.23 60.89
CA LYS A 1004 -44.27 18.49 59.56
C LYS A 1004 -44.48 19.94 59.09
N ASN A 1005 -45.47 20.62 59.64
CA ASN A 1005 -45.94 21.92 59.16
C ASN A 1005 -45.59 23.08 60.09
N ILE A 1006 -45.12 22.84 61.32
CA ILE A 1006 -44.78 23.92 62.27
C ILE A 1006 -43.67 24.87 61.79
N PHE A 1007 -42.85 24.43 60.84
CA PHE A 1007 -41.83 25.26 60.20
C PHE A 1007 -42.34 25.94 58.92
N VAL A 1008 -43.60 25.70 58.52
CA VAL A 1008 -44.24 26.35 57.38
C VAL A 1008 -44.73 27.74 57.79
N ARG A 1009 -44.41 28.72 56.95
CA ARG A 1009 -44.79 30.13 57.09
C ARG A 1009 -46.29 30.34 57.31
N PHE A 1010 -46.64 31.17 58.29
CA PHE A 1010 -48.01 31.50 58.70
C PHE A 1010 -48.87 30.30 59.11
N TYR A 1011 -48.27 29.11 59.21
CA TYR A 1011 -48.98 27.92 59.61
C TYR A 1011 -49.25 27.97 61.12
N GLN A 1012 -50.50 27.78 61.48
CA GLN A 1012 -50.97 27.64 62.85
C GLN A 1012 -51.82 26.37 62.88
N SER A 1013 -51.55 25.47 63.83
CA SER A 1013 -52.35 24.25 63.99
C SER A 1013 -53.80 24.61 64.30
N GLU A 1014 -54.74 24.06 63.53
CA GLU A 1014 -56.18 24.33 63.65
C GLU A 1014 -56.81 23.74 64.94
N GLY A 1015 -56.04 22.98 65.73
CA GLY A 1015 -56.50 22.33 66.96
C GLY A 1015 -56.58 23.20 68.22
N THR A 1016 -56.30 24.51 68.17
CA THR A 1016 -56.28 25.40 69.35
C THR A 1016 -57.34 26.51 69.26
N GLN A 1017 -58.63 26.15 69.12
CA GLN A 1017 -59.73 27.13 69.08
C GLN A 1017 -60.26 27.59 70.44
N SER A 1018 -59.59 27.28 71.54
CA SER A 1018 -59.97 27.80 72.87
C SER A 1018 -58.77 28.52 73.49
N HIS A 1019 -58.51 29.77 73.07
CA HIS A 1019 -57.99 30.92 73.84
C HIS A 1019 -57.48 32.04 72.88
N PRO A 1020 -58.27 33.10 72.60
CA PRO A 1020 -57.97 34.10 71.55
C PRO A 1020 -56.84 35.10 71.84
N VAL A 1021 -56.17 35.02 72.99
CA VAL A 1021 -55.32 36.12 73.51
C VAL A 1021 -53.83 35.87 73.30
N ASN A 1022 -53.42 34.76 72.69
CA ASN A 1022 -52.01 34.41 72.52
C ASN A 1022 -51.66 33.89 71.13
N THR A 1023 -52.12 34.58 70.09
CA THR A 1023 -51.79 34.29 68.69
C THR A 1023 -50.46 34.96 68.30
N GLY A 1024 -49.44 34.15 68.00
CA GLY A 1024 -48.19 34.64 67.39
C GLY A 1024 -48.33 34.74 65.87
N SER A 1025 -47.52 35.56 65.20
CA SER A 1025 -47.64 35.83 63.76
C SER A 1025 -47.38 34.65 62.82
N GLY A 1026 -47.00 33.47 63.35
CA GLY A 1026 -46.67 32.29 62.53
C GLY A 1026 -45.37 32.41 61.72
N ILE A 1027 -44.56 33.45 61.97
CA ILE A 1027 -43.29 33.71 61.25
C ILE A 1027 -42.07 33.20 62.04
N GLY A 1028 -42.14 33.17 63.38
CA GLY A 1028 -40.99 32.94 64.26
C GLY A 1028 -40.27 31.60 64.06
N LEU A 1029 -40.99 30.47 64.04
CA LEU A 1029 -40.37 29.15 63.86
C LEU A 1029 -39.83 28.92 62.44
N HIS A 1030 -40.43 29.55 61.43
CA HIS A 1030 -39.90 29.56 60.07
C HIS A 1030 -38.56 30.30 60.00
N LEU A 1031 -38.43 31.43 60.70
CA LEU A 1031 -37.15 32.15 60.82
C LEU A 1031 -36.10 31.31 61.57
N VAL A 1032 -36.49 30.58 62.63
CA VAL A 1032 -35.60 29.65 63.34
C VAL A 1032 -35.06 28.58 62.38
N LYS A 1033 -35.93 27.95 61.60
CA LYS A 1033 -35.52 26.94 60.60
C LYS A 1033 -34.58 27.56 59.56
N GLY A 1034 -34.92 28.73 59.04
CA GLY A 1034 -34.07 29.46 58.09
C GLY A 1034 -32.68 29.81 58.64
N TYR A 1035 -32.56 30.23 59.90
CA TYR A 1035 -31.26 30.51 60.52
C TYR A 1035 -30.46 29.24 60.83
N MET A 1036 -31.11 28.15 61.22
CA MET A 1036 -30.45 26.84 61.41
C MET A 1036 -29.92 26.29 60.09
N ASP A 1037 -30.72 26.34 59.03
CA ASP A 1037 -30.30 25.91 57.69
C ASP A 1037 -29.12 26.75 57.18
N LEU A 1038 -29.10 28.06 57.48
CA LEU A 1038 -27.95 28.93 57.15
C LEU A 1038 -26.66 28.51 57.88
N HIS A 1039 -26.75 28.00 59.12
CA HIS A 1039 -25.61 27.46 59.87
C HIS A 1039 -25.21 26.04 59.46
N ASN A 1040 -25.85 25.49 58.42
CA ASN A 1040 -25.80 24.07 58.08
C ASN A 1040 -26.18 23.17 59.27
N GLY A 1041 -26.94 23.72 60.22
CA GLY A 1041 -27.42 23.03 61.40
C GLY A 1041 -28.75 22.36 61.15
N GLU A 1042 -29.01 21.31 61.90
CA GLU A 1042 -30.28 20.60 61.89
C GLU A 1042 -31.11 20.97 63.11
N ILE A 1043 -32.41 21.18 62.91
CA ILE A 1043 -33.39 21.27 63.99
C ILE A 1043 -34.39 20.14 63.82
N THR A 1044 -34.50 19.30 64.84
CA THR A 1044 -35.47 18.22 64.92
C THR A 1044 -36.40 18.47 66.11
N VAL A 1045 -37.61 17.91 66.02
CA VAL A 1045 -38.62 18.06 67.06
C VAL A 1045 -39.24 16.70 67.35
N GLU A 1046 -39.34 16.40 68.64
CA GLU A 1046 -40.04 15.25 69.17
C GLU A 1046 -41.10 15.77 70.14
N SER A 1047 -42.36 15.46 69.89
CA SER A 1047 -43.45 15.90 70.77
C SER A 1047 -44.52 14.82 70.85
N THR A 1048 -45.09 14.67 72.04
CA THR A 1048 -46.28 13.84 72.24
C THR A 1048 -47.33 14.69 72.94
N PRO A 1049 -48.56 14.79 72.41
CA PRO A 1049 -49.62 15.55 73.04
C PRO A 1049 -49.80 15.20 74.53
N GLY A 1050 -49.86 16.21 75.38
CA GLY A 1050 -49.99 16.10 76.83
C GLY A 1050 -48.72 15.67 77.60
N LYS A 1051 -47.59 15.43 76.93
CA LYS A 1051 -46.31 15.06 77.56
C LYS A 1051 -45.19 16.09 77.32
N GLY A 1052 -45.44 17.12 76.52
CA GLY A 1052 -44.48 18.18 76.21
C GLY A 1052 -43.70 18.00 74.91
N THR A 1053 -42.87 18.99 74.59
CA THR A 1053 -42.11 19.06 73.33
C THR A 1053 -40.61 19.17 73.57
N ARG A 1054 -39.82 18.47 72.75
CA ARG A 1054 -38.37 18.52 72.73
C ARG A 1054 -37.90 19.00 71.36
N PHE A 1055 -37.29 20.17 71.31
CA PHE A 1055 -36.55 20.63 70.14
C PHE A 1055 -35.07 20.32 70.32
N THR A 1056 -34.48 19.62 69.36
CA THR A 1056 -33.05 19.32 69.32
C THR A 1056 -32.40 20.08 68.18
N LEU A 1057 -31.46 20.95 68.52
CA LEU A 1057 -30.58 21.65 67.60
C LEU A 1057 -29.25 20.90 67.53
N LEU A 1058 -28.81 20.57 66.32
CA LEU A 1058 -27.50 20.00 66.05
C LEU A 1058 -26.74 20.94 65.12
N LEU A 1059 -25.66 21.53 65.63
CA LEU A 1059 -24.79 22.42 64.87
C LEU A 1059 -23.49 21.67 64.56
N PRO A 1060 -23.15 21.44 63.28
CA PRO A 1060 -21.87 20.83 62.91
C PRO A 1060 -20.71 21.70 63.39
N ALA A 1061 -19.79 21.11 64.16
CA ALA A 1061 -18.62 21.81 64.68
C ALA A 1061 -17.44 20.85 64.82
N GLN A 1062 -16.23 21.38 65.01
CA GLN A 1062 -15.04 20.57 65.31
C GLN A 1062 -14.83 20.50 66.84
N PRO A 1063 -14.21 19.43 67.38
CA PRO A 1063 -14.07 19.26 68.83
C PRO A 1063 -13.34 20.45 69.48
N PRO A 1064 -13.68 20.77 70.74
CA PRO A 1064 -13.19 21.97 71.42
C PRO A 1064 -11.65 21.98 71.48
N GLN A 1065 -11.05 23.09 71.04
CA GLN A 1065 -9.60 23.29 71.10
C GLN A 1065 -9.23 23.86 72.48
N THR A 1066 -8.57 23.07 73.33
CA THR A 1066 -7.91 23.60 74.54
C THR A 1066 -6.70 24.45 74.17
N ALA A 1067 -6.71 25.72 74.55
CA ALA A 1067 -5.68 26.68 74.21
C ALA A 1067 -4.33 26.37 74.90
N ALA A 1068 -3.30 26.05 74.11
CA ALA A 1068 -1.90 26.26 74.49
C ALA A 1068 -1.03 26.53 73.25
N SER A 1069 -0.58 27.78 73.16
CA SER A 1069 0.57 28.29 72.41
C SER A 1069 0.68 27.98 70.91
N ASP A 1070 0.00 28.80 70.11
CA ASP A 1070 0.75 29.78 69.34
C ASP A 1070 0.05 31.14 69.40
N SER A 1071 0.78 32.06 70.01
CA SER A 1071 0.45 33.46 70.17
C SER A 1071 0.64 34.21 68.86
N GLN A 1072 -0.13 35.29 68.74
CA GLN A 1072 -0.05 36.37 67.75
C GLN A 1072 -0.77 36.13 66.43
N ALA A 1073 -2.07 35.86 66.54
CA ALA A 1073 -3.00 36.90 66.14
C ALA A 1073 -3.13 37.92 67.27
N ALA A 1074 -2.96 39.22 66.98
CA ALA A 1074 -3.54 40.29 67.78
C ALA A 1074 -3.72 41.50 66.86
N ILE A 1075 -4.93 41.70 66.35
CA ILE A 1075 -5.98 42.56 66.95
C ILE A 1075 -5.65 44.03 66.72
N GLY A 1076 -6.65 44.76 66.24
CA GLY A 1076 -6.73 46.16 66.62
C GLY A 1076 -7.41 47.04 65.60
N SER A 1077 -8.73 46.92 65.55
CA SER A 1077 -9.62 48.04 65.30
C SER A 1077 -9.14 49.31 66.01
N THR A 1078 -9.17 50.45 65.31
CA THR A 1078 -9.42 51.76 65.94
C THR A 1078 -9.91 52.75 64.88
N LEU A 1079 -11.21 53.04 64.91
CA LEU A 1079 -11.65 54.43 65.05
C LEU A 1079 -11.96 54.59 66.55
N PRO A 1080 -11.84 55.76 67.21
CA PRO A 1080 -11.91 57.14 66.71
C PRO A 1080 -10.73 57.98 67.27
N ASP A 1081 -10.49 59.23 66.88
CA ASP A 1081 -11.18 60.42 67.38
C ASP A 1081 -10.61 61.63 66.64
N THR A 1082 -11.47 62.61 66.36
CA THR A 1082 -11.16 63.98 66.79
C THR A 1082 -12.44 64.80 66.81
N GLU A 1083 -12.94 65.03 68.03
CA GLU A 1083 -13.72 66.22 68.33
C GLU A 1083 -12.85 67.47 68.16
N LYS A 1084 -13.48 68.47 67.51
CA LYS A 1084 -13.44 69.92 67.79
C LYS A 1084 -12.08 70.66 67.75
N ALA A 1085 -11.91 71.34 66.63
CA ALA A 1085 -11.82 72.80 66.45
C ALA A 1085 -11.01 73.63 67.47
N PRO A 1086 -10.26 74.63 66.95
CA PRO A 1086 -10.82 75.97 67.03
C PRO A 1086 -10.70 76.83 65.76
N GLU A 1087 -11.83 77.47 65.49
CA GLU A 1087 -12.11 78.78 64.91
C GLU A 1087 -10.96 79.76 64.58
N SER A 1088 -11.04 80.30 63.34
CA SER A 1088 -11.07 81.73 62.95
C SER A 1088 -9.81 82.61 63.16
N PRO A 1089 -9.49 83.55 62.22
CA PRO A 1089 -10.45 84.53 61.71
C PRO A 1089 -10.49 84.75 60.18
N VAL A 1090 -11.70 85.09 59.76
CA VAL A 1090 -12.08 85.74 58.50
C VAL A 1090 -11.23 86.98 58.23
N PRO A 1091 -10.81 87.21 56.98
CA PRO A 1091 -10.73 88.57 56.44
C PRO A 1091 -11.95 88.80 55.55
N GLU A 1092 -12.73 89.82 55.91
CA GLU A 1092 -13.88 90.30 55.14
C GLU A 1092 -13.45 90.67 53.72
N GLY A 1093 -14.20 90.20 52.72
CA GLY A 1093 -14.12 90.79 51.38
C GLY A 1093 -14.45 89.93 50.16
N ASN A 1094 -15.21 88.82 50.25
CA ASN A 1094 -16.08 88.32 49.17
C ASN A 1094 -16.88 87.09 49.67
N LYS A 1095 -18.18 87.02 49.40
CA LYS A 1095 -19.03 85.87 49.80
C LYS A 1095 -18.69 84.64 48.94
N VAL A 1096 -18.39 83.52 49.58
CA VAL A 1096 -18.16 82.20 48.94
C VAL A 1096 -19.40 81.81 48.13
N THR A 1097 -19.18 81.39 46.88
CA THR A 1097 -20.23 81.05 45.92
C THR A 1097 -20.42 79.54 45.85
N VAL A 1098 -21.61 79.05 46.20
CA VAL A 1098 -21.97 77.63 46.21
C VAL A 1098 -22.97 77.35 45.09
N LEU A 1099 -22.69 76.36 44.23
CA LEU A 1099 -23.61 75.90 43.20
C LEU A 1099 -24.38 74.67 43.70
N VAL A 1100 -25.71 74.74 43.74
CA VAL A 1100 -26.60 73.63 44.12
C VAL A 1100 -27.32 73.09 42.89
N ALA A 1101 -27.02 71.84 42.51
CA ALA A 1101 -27.70 71.12 41.45
C ALA A 1101 -28.71 70.12 42.04
N GLU A 1102 -30.00 70.31 41.79
CA GLU A 1102 -31.09 69.48 42.34
C GLU A 1102 -32.30 69.55 41.39
N ASP A 1103 -32.94 68.42 41.08
CA ASP A 1103 -34.03 68.39 40.10
C ASP A 1103 -35.38 68.81 40.71
N ASN A 1104 -35.62 68.47 41.98
CA ASN A 1104 -36.84 68.83 42.69
C ASN A 1104 -36.87 70.32 43.06
N GLU A 1105 -37.81 71.06 42.46
CA GLU A 1105 -37.94 72.51 42.65
C GLU A 1105 -38.20 72.92 44.11
N GLN A 1106 -39.03 72.19 44.86
CA GLN A 1106 -39.30 72.52 46.26
C GLN A 1106 -38.08 72.29 47.14
N PHE A 1107 -37.37 71.18 46.93
CA PHE A 1107 -36.16 70.87 47.70
C PHE A 1107 -34.99 71.78 47.32
N ARG A 1108 -34.81 72.10 46.02
CA ARG A 1108 -33.84 73.08 45.53
C ARG A 1108 -34.09 74.47 46.12
N THR A 1109 -35.35 74.89 46.19
CA THR A 1109 -35.73 76.17 46.81
C THR A 1109 -35.46 76.16 48.31
N PHE A 1110 -35.83 75.08 49.01
CA PHE A 1110 -35.51 74.89 50.43
C PHE A 1110 -34.00 74.97 50.71
N MET A 1111 -33.17 74.30 49.89
CA MET A 1111 -31.71 74.33 50.03
C MET A 1111 -31.13 75.73 49.75
N LYS A 1112 -31.67 76.44 48.75
CA LYS A 1112 -31.31 77.83 48.45
C LYS A 1112 -31.65 78.77 49.61
N ASP A 1113 -32.83 78.62 50.21
CA ASP A 1113 -33.28 79.45 51.33
C ASP A 1113 -32.50 79.15 52.62
N LEU A 1114 -32.15 77.87 52.85
CA LEU A 1114 -31.35 77.43 53.98
C LEU A 1114 -29.91 77.97 53.91
N LEU A 1115 -29.23 77.79 52.76
CA LEU A 1115 -27.83 78.18 52.59
C LEU A 1115 -27.63 79.66 52.24
N GLY A 1116 -28.65 80.30 51.64
CA GLY A 1116 -28.59 81.68 51.17
C GLY A 1116 -28.44 82.74 52.27
N GLN A 1117 -28.63 82.36 53.54
CA GLN A 1117 -28.35 83.23 54.68
C GLN A 1117 -26.84 83.50 54.84
N ASP A 1118 -26.01 82.48 54.58
CA ASP A 1118 -24.56 82.51 54.84
C ASP A 1118 -23.70 82.58 53.55
N PHE A 1119 -24.19 82.09 52.41
CA PHE A 1119 -23.43 81.94 51.15
C PHE A 1119 -24.13 82.56 49.94
N THR A 1120 -23.39 82.83 48.84
CA THR A 1120 -24.00 83.18 47.55
C THR A 1120 -24.37 81.89 46.82
N VAL A 1121 -25.66 81.60 46.64
CA VAL A 1121 -26.12 80.32 46.08
C VAL A 1121 -26.54 80.46 44.62
N LEU A 1122 -25.81 79.79 43.73
CA LEU A 1122 -26.21 79.51 42.35
C LEU A 1122 -27.00 78.20 42.34
N THR A 1123 -27.98 78.09 41.45
CA THR A 1123 -28.82 76.88 41.37
C THR A 1123 -28.90 76.37 39.94
N ALA A 1124 -28.74 75.07 39.77
CA ALA A 1124 -28.96 74.36 38.51
C ALA A 1124 -30.03 73.28 38.70
N ALA A 1125 -30.81 73.02 37.65
CA ALA A 1125 -31.85 71.99 37.66
C ALA A 1125 -31.29 70.59 37.36
N ASP A 1126 -30.11 70.51 36.74
CA ASP A 1126 -29.42 69.25 36.44
C ASP A 1126 -27.90 69.41 36.36
N GLY A 1127 -27.18 68.29 36.16
CA GLY A 1127 -25.72 68.28 36.11
C GLY A 1127 -25.10 68.89 34.86
N GLN A 1128 -25.86 68.99 33.75
CA GLN A 1128 -25.33 69.55 32.50
C GLN A 1128 -25.36 71.07 32.56
N GLU A 1129 -26.46 71.64 33.06
CA GLU A 1129 -26.56 73.04 33.43
C GLU A 1129 -25.53 73.37 34.52
N GLY A 1130 -25.39 72.49 35.53
CA GLY A 1130 -24.39 72.62 36.58
C GLY A 1130 -22.96 72.71 36.03
N LEU A 1131 -22.58 71.88 35.06
CA LEU A 1131 -21.24 71.89 34.45
C LEU A 1131 -20.98 73.13 33.61
N ALA A 1132 -21.98 73.60 32.86
CA ALA A 1132 -21.88 74.85 32.13
C ALA A 1132 -21.66 76.03 33.09
N MET A 1133 -22.44 76.10 34.18
CA MET A 1133 -22.29 77.14 35.20
C MET A 1133 -20.95 77.04 35.93
N ALA A 1134 -20.46 75.83 36.22
CA ALA A 1134 -19.17 75.62 36.87
C ALA A 1134 -18.00 76.18 36.03
N ARG A 1135 -18.04 76.00 34.71
CA ARG A 1135 -17.03 76.54 33.77
C ARG A 1135 -17.12 78.05 33.59
N GLU A 1136 -18.34 78.58 33.53
CA GLU A 1136 -18.56 80.00 33.25
C GLU A 1136 -18.30 80.89 34.47
N TYR A 1137 -18.78 80.49 35.65
CA TYR A 1137 -18.75 81.32 36.86
C TYR A 1137 -17.69 80.92 37.89
N GLY A 1138 -17.13 79.71 37.80
CA GLY A 1138 -16.09 79.22 38.72
C GLY A 1138 -16.49 79.26 40.20
N PRO A 1139 -17.55 78.53 40.63
CA PRO A 1139 -18.00 78.52 42.02
C PRO A 1139 -16.93 77.92 42.96
N ASP A 1140 -17.01 78.26 44.25
CA ASP A 1140 -16.08 77.78 45.27
C ASP A 1140 -16.45 76.39 45.81
N LEU A 1141 -17.71 75.96 45.65
CA LEU A 1141 -18.20 74.64 46.08
C LEU A 1141 -19.39 74.21 45.22
N ILE A 1142 -19.47 72.93 44.87
CA ILE A 1142 -20.64 72.35 44.19
C ILE A 1142 -21.31 71.32 45.12
N ILE A 1143 -22.62 71.44 45.30
CA ILE A 1143 -23.47 70.45 45.99
C ILE A 1143 -24.47 69.92 44.97
N SER A 1144 -24.52 68.60 44.77
CA SER A 1144 -25.37 67.99 43.75
C SER A 1144 -26.16 66.80 44.31
N ASP A 1145 -27.42 66.64 43.90
CA ASP A 1145 -28.08 65.34 44.01
C ASP A 1145 -27.39 64.35 43.04
N VAL A 1146 -27.31 63.10 43.46
CA VAL A 1146 -26.87 61.98 42.62
C VAL A 1146 -27.86 61.71 41.49
N MET A 1147 -29.17 61.75 41.78
CA MET A 1147 -30.20 61.34 40.81
C MET A 1147 -30.83 62.57 40.18
N MET A 1148 -30.31 63.02 39.05
CA MET A 1148 -30.85 64.13 38.27
C MET A 1148 -31.01 63.75 36.79
N PRO A 1149 -31.98 64.32 36.06
CA PRO A 1149 -32.17 64.08 34.63
C PRO A 1149 -31.04 64.72 33.80
N HIS A 1150 -30.91 64.30 32.53
CA HIS A 1150 -29.88 64.71 31.56
C HIS A 1150 -28.43 64.32 31.92
N MET A 1151 -27.90 64.85 33.03
CA MET A 1151 -26.59 64.46 33.56
C MET A 1151 -26.73 64.24 35.07
N ASP A 1152 -26.49 63.01 35.49
CA ASP A 1152 -26.56 62.60 36.89
C ASP A 1152 -25.37 63.18 37.70
N GLY A 1153 -25.50 63.20 39.03
CA GLY A 1153 -24.51 63.82 39.91
C GLY A 1153 -23.13 63.16 39.85
N TYR A 1154 -23.03 61.85 39.56
CA TYR A 1154 -21.74 61.16 39.44
C TYR A 1154 -21.02 61.52 38.14
N ALA A 1155 -21.77 61.60 37.03
CA ALA A 1155 -21.25 62.05 35.74
C ALA A 1155 -20.85 63.52 35.80
N PHE A 1156 -21.65 64.35 36.46
CA PHE A 1156 -21.33 65.75 36.68
C PHE A 1156 -20.06 65.92 37.51
N CYS A 1157 -19.93 65.20 38.64
CA CYS A 1157 -18.72 65.24 39.47
C CYS A 1157 -17.47 64.84 38.66
N ARG A 1158 -17.52 63.73 37.90
CA ARG A 1158 -16.40 63.32 37.04
C ARG A 1158 -16.07 64.35 35.99
N ALA A 1159 -17.07 64.89 35.31
CA ALA A 1159 -16.86 65.91 34.28
C ALA A 1159 -16.21 67.18 34.84
N VAL A 1160 -16.55 67.58 36.08
CA VAL A 1160 -15.88 68.69 36.77
C VAL A 1160 -14.44 68.33 37.12
N LYS A 1161 -14.19 67.15 37.70
CA LYS A 1161 -12.86 66.72 38.14
C LYS A 1161 -11.90 66.39 36.99
N ASP A 1162 -12.40 66.00 35.83
CA ASP A 1162 -11.60 65.74 34.63
C ASP A 1162 -11.28 67.02 33.83
N ASP A 1163 -12.00 68.11 34.06
CA ASP A 1163 -11.79 69.37 33.35
C ASP A 1163 -10.83 70.29 34.13
N VAL A 1164 -9.68 70.57 33.51
CA VAL A 1164 -8.58 71.37 34.10
C VAL A 1164 -9.05 72.75 34.58
N GLN A 1165 -10.09 73.33 33.97
CA GLN A 1165 -10.59 74.65 34.39
C GLN A 1165 -11.36 74.63 35.72
N CYS A 1166 -11.99 73.50 36.08
CA CYS A 1166 -12.84 73.40 37.26
C CYS A 1166 -12.51 72.24 38.22
N CYS A 1167 -11.50 71.42 37.91
CA CYS A 1167 -11.17 70.23 38.69
C CYS A 1167 -10.79 70.49 40.16
N HIS A 1168 -10.31 71.69 40.45
CA HIS A 1168 -9.93 72.14 41.79
C HIS A 1168 -11.13 72.51 42.66
N ILE A 1169 -12.34 72.65 42.09
CA ILE A 1169 -13.54 73.01 42.84
C ILE A 1169 -14.02 71.80 43.68
N PRO A 1170 -14.19 71.95 45.00
CA PRO A 1170 -14.74 70.90 45.87
C PRO A 1170 -16.18 70.50 45.50
N PHE A 1171 -16.52 69.22 45.67
CA PHE A 1171 -17.79 68.64 45.22
C PHE A 1171 -18.41 67.73 46.28
N ILE A 1172 -19.66 68.00 46.69
CA ILE A 1172 -20.43 67.22 47.66
C ILE A 1172 -21.65 66.57 46.98
N LEU A 1173 -21.79 65.25 47.15
CA LEU A 1173 -22.94 64.51 46.64
C LEU A 1173 -23.97 64.21 47.74
N LEU A 1174 -25.24 64.54 47.46
CA LEU A 1174 -26.40 64.19 48.28
C LEU A 1174 -27.15 63.02 47.66
N THR A 1175 -27.55 62.02 48.46
CA THR A 1175 -28.31 60.87 47.93
C THR A 1175 -29.29 60.27 48.93
N ALA A 1176 -30.37 59.64 48.47
CA ALA A 1176 -31.31 58.90 49.33
C ALA A 1176 -30.82 57.47 49.72
N LYS A 1177 -29.69 57.00 49.18
CA LYS A 1177 -29.18 55.64 49.41
C LYS A 1177 -27.92 55.61 50.28
N ASN A 1178 -27.99 54.96 51.44
CA ASN A 1178 -26.87 54.82 52.38
C ASN A 1178 -26.25 53.41 52.33
N SER A 1179 -25.80 52.96 51.15
CA SER A 1179 -25.08 51.68 50.98
C SER A 1179 -23.58 51.91 50.78
N SER A 1180 -22.76 50.91 51.13
CA SER A 1180 -21.29 50.97 50.97
C SER A 1180 -20.85 51.15 49.52
N GLU A 1181 -21.57 50.57 48.57
CA GLU A 1181 -21.31 50.74 47.12
C GLU A 1181 -21.59 52.17 46.64
N SER A 1182 -22.70 52.78 47.07
CA SER A 1182 -23.02 54.18 46.68
C SER A 1182 -22.00 55.18 47.26
N ARG A 1183 -21.42 54.86 48.43
CA ARG A 1183 -20.33 55.64 49.02
C ARG A 1183 -19.01 55.44 48.27
N SER A 1184 -18.67 54.21 47.87
CA SER A 1184 -17.48 53.94 47.03
C SER A 1184 -17.56 54.66 45.69
N GLY A 1185 -18.70 54.56 45.00
CA GLY A 1185 -18.91 55.20 43.69
C GLY A 1185 -18.84 56.74 43.74
N ALA A 1186 -19.20 57.36 44.86
CA ALA A 1186 -19.06 58.81 45.06
C ALA A 1186 -17.59 59.24 45.11
N TYR A 1187 -16.76 58.53 45.89
CA TYR A 1187 -15.33 58.84 45.99
C TYR A 1187 -14.57 58.47 44.72
N GLU A 1188 -14.93 57.38 44.03
CA GLU A 1188 -14.38 57.04 42.71
C GLU A 1188 -14.70 58.08 41.64
N ALA A 1189 -15.86 58.74 41.73
CA ALA A 1189 -16.21 59.87 40.87
C ALA A 1189 -15.41 61.15 41.19
N GLY A 1190 -14.61 61.14 42.26
CA GLY A 1190 -13.80 62.25 42.71
C GLY A 1190 -14.51 63.21 43.67
N ALA A 1191 -15.67 62.85 44.22
CA ALA A 1191 -16.37 63.74 45.17
C ALA A 1191 -15.59 63.85 46.49
N ASP A 1192 -15.54 65.06 47.03
CA ASP A 1192 -14.83 65.37 48.28
C ASP A 1192 -15.63 64.91 49.51
N SER A 1193 -16.96 64.88 49.40
CA SER A 1193 -17.83 64.38 50.48
C SER A 1193 -19.15 63.79 49.96
N PHE A 1194 -19.77 62.97 50.81
CA PHE A 1194 -20.99 62.21 50.52
C PHE A 1194 -21.93 62.23 51.73
N ILE A 1195 -23.21 62.59 51.53
CA ILE A 1195 -24.21 62.72 52.60
C ILE A 1195 -25.55 62.09 52.20
N ALA A 1196 -26.13 61.27 53.10
CA ALA A 1196 -27.39 60.54 52.85
C ALA A 1196 -28.64 61.28 53.38
N LYS A 1197 -29.72 61.32 52.59
CA LYS A 1197 -31.05 61.89 52.91
C LYS A 1197 -31.94 60.84 53.64
N PRO A 1198 -32.71 61.17 54.71
CA PRO A 1198 -32.76 62.46 55.40
C PRO A 1198 -31.50 62.68 56.22
N PHE A 1199 -30.89 63.86 56.05
CA PHE A 1199 -29.67 64.25 56.74
C PHE A 1199 -29.97 65.18 57.90
N ASP A 1200 -29.07 65.18 58.88
CA ASP A 1200 -29.05 66.17 59.93
C ASP A 1200 -28.51 67.51 59.37
N ILE A 1201 -29.23 68.61 59.62
CA ILE A 1201 -28.90 69.94 59.08
C ILE A 1201 -27.59 70.46 59.66
N ASP A 1202 -27.32 70.19 60.95
CA ASP A 1202 -26.11 70.67 61.62
C ASP A 1202 -24.86 69.98 61.03
N VAL A 1203 -25.01 68.72 60.60
CA VAL A 1203 -23.94 67.94 59.97
C VAL A 1203 -23.62 68.47 58.56
N LEU A 1204 -24.62 68.91 57.80
CA LEU A 1204 -24.41 69.51 56.47
C LEU A 1204 -23.68 70.85 56.55
N HIS A 1205 -24.12 71.76 57.43
CA HIS A 1205 -23.44 73.06 57.63
C HIS A 1205 -21.99 72.90 58.08
N SER A 1206 -21.74 71.97 59.02
CA SER A 1206 -20.38 71.71 59.52
C SER A 1206 -19.44 71.11 58.46
N ARG A 1207 -19.98 70.54 57.37
CA ARG A 1207 -19.20 69.99 56.26
C ARG A 1207 -18.91 70.99 55.15
N ILE A 1208 -19.73 72.04 55.03
CA ILE A 1208 -19.58 73.11 54.02
C ILE A 1208 -18.52 74.13 54.46
N ARG A 1209 -18.45 74.45 55.75
CA ARG A 1209 -17.37 75.25 56.35
C ARG A 1209 -16.10 74.43 56.49
#